data_AF-A0A4S8ZCJ8-F1
#
_entry.id   AF-A0A4S8ZCJ8-F1
#
_cell.length_a   1.000
_cell.length_b   1.000
_cell.length_c   1.000
_cell.angle_alpha   90.00
_cell.angle_beta   90.00
_cell.angle_gamma   90.00
#
_symmetry.space_group_name_H-M   'P 1'
#
loop_
_entity.id
_entity.type
_entity.pdbx_description
1 polymer ?
#
loop_
_entity_poly.entity_id
_entity_poly.type
_entity_poly.pdbx_seq_one_letter_code
_entity_poly.pdbx_strand_id
1 'polypeptide(L)'
;MAFGRSSPPPSQSSAKKQQSISSFFTPKQPAAKKAAPSTPFVTKRPSISNAPDPNKDAGETAPKSSPPKPKRPFEEDSDEDEDLPDPKRTRPSLDKLENESLPGHAVQPHKPSVANLAAPVSDRTARYIFSSSQPGQPLQDHQDDEAVRRQKERLHQKFVKKLGRPDSLADIRRRNHFIDEDQPEGDEDMDEEEEEVPKPAKGRKGPAARKTASKLTPMEKQVIDIKKKHMDTLLVVEVGYKFRFFGEDARIAAKELQIMCVPGKMRFDEHPSEAHLDKFAGASFPTHRLHVHVKRLVSAGHKVGVVRQLETAALKKAGDNRNTPFVRKLTNLYTKGTYIDDIEGLDGPVAAPAGGAPATGHLLCLTESNAGGSGTDEKVRLGIVAVQPTTGDVIYDDFFDGFMRSELETRLLHIAPCEFLIVGAVSKATEKLVEHLSGSRTNVFGDRARVERTEKSKTFAAQAYTHISDYHAGKMQSDDTSEEKSAMLDKVHQLSESVTMCLSAMITHLTDYGLEHVFDLTKNFQSFSARSHMLLNGNTLSSLEIYQNQTDHTEKGSLFFILNRTKTRFGQRLLRKWVGRPLLDQQQLQHRIGAVEELLDTDRAVPTDRIKNLLAHVRGDLEKSLIRIYYKKCARPELVSVLQTLQSISNEYSHVKSPEDSGFKSQLLAEAIASLPLISEDVISYLERINLQAAKDDDKYSFFRDQHETEEITDHKVGIACVEHDLDEHRAEAAKILKKSGEVKYVTVSGIEFLIEIENIHLQRVPASWAKISGTKKVSRFHTPEVVKLIRERDQRKEALANACDAAFAELLSEIGAKYQTFRDCIQSLATLDCLLSLADIASQPGYTKPEFITDTDEVRLEVKEGRHPMVEQLLLDSYVPNDIVLSSQERALLITGPNMGGKSSYVRSVALIGIMAQIGSWVPASQARLTPLDAVFTRMGAFDNMLKGESTFMVELSETSDILKQATPRSLIILDELGRGTSTHDGVAIAQAVLDYVVRETKALTLFITHYQALSRMEERYDARELRNVHMRFTEEVVGDDHTDITFLYEVGEGVAHRSYGLNVARLAGLPKDVLDVAAIKSTQMEEEANRRKMAHLSRVLSSTLESEQSSNLELLVAGVDMM
;
A
#
# COMPACT_ATOMS: atom_id res chain seq x y z
N MET A 1 -4.58 -55.44 41.34
CA MET A 1 -4.10 -56.75 40.82
C MET A 1 -2.80 -56.52 40.06
N ALA A 2 -2.04 -57.58 39.75
CA ALA A 2 -0.67 -57.50 39.22
C ALA A 2 -0.58 -57.64 37.68
N PHE A 3 0.65 -57.75 37.17
CA PHE A 3 1.08 -57.81 35.75
C PHE A 3 0.93 -56.48 34.97
N GLY A 4 1.96 -55.90 34.36
CA GLY A 4 3.40 -56.23 34.34
C GLY A 4 3.89 -56.76 32.99
N ARG A 5 4.51 -55.89 32.18
CA ARG A 5 5.36 -56.23 31.02
C ARG A 5 6.55 -55.26 30.94
N SER A 6 7.67 -55.75 30.43
CA SER A 6 8.99 -55.13 30.46
C SER A 6 9.29 -54.22 29.26
N SER A 7 10.00 -53.12 29.51
CA SER A 7 10.58 -52.24 28.49
C SER A 7 11.71 -52.92 27.70
N PRO A 8 11.87 -52.65 26.39
CA PRO A 8 13.14 -52.83 25.69
C PRO A 8 14.11 -51.68 26.03
N PRO A 9 15.43 -51.84 25.82
CA PRO A 9 16.40 -50.75 25.98
C PRO A 9 16.24 -49.69 24.86
N PRO A 10 16.66 -48.43 25.09
CA PRO A 10 16.59 -47.39 24.08
C PRO A 10 17.54 -47.69 22.91
N SER A 11 16.98 -47.77 21.70
CA SER A 11 17.76 -47.74 20.45
C SER A 11 18.42 -46.38 20.28
N GLN A 12 19.66 -46.37 19.75
CA GLN A 12 20.39 -45.13 19.46
C GLN A 12 19.56 -44.18 18.59
N SER A 13 19.60 -42.89 18.92
CA SER A 13 18.82 -41.84 18.25
C SER A 13 19.32 -41.60 16.83
N SER A 14 18.51 -41.93 15.82
CA SER A 14 18.71 -41.44 14.46
C SER A 14 18.57 -39.91 14.45
N ALA A 15 19.66 -39.19 14.17
CA ALA A 15 19.65 -37.73 14.12
C ALA A 15 18.63 -37.21 13.08
N LYS A 16 17.80 -36.24 13.46
CA LYS A 16 16.80 -35.64 12.56
C LYS A 16 17.50 -34.70 11.58
N LYS A 17 17.58 -35.08 10.30
CA LYS A 17 18.26 -34.30 9.26
C LYS A 17 17.31 -33.25 8.66
N GLN A 18 17.33 -32.03 9.21
CA GLN A 18 16.61 -30.87 8.66
C GLN A 18 17.20 -30.46 7.31
N GLN A 19 16.36 -30.22 6.29
CA GLN A 19 16.85 -29.80 4.97
C GLN A 19 17.15 -28.30 4.91
N SER A 20 18.16 -27.92 4.13
CA SER A 20 18.58 -26.52 3.98
C SER A 20 17.54 -25.69 3.24
N ILE A 21 17.30 -24.47 3.73
CA ILE A 21 16.36 -23.48 3.16
C ILE A 21 16.68 -23.15 1.68
N SER A 22 17.95 -23.28 1.25
CA SER A 22 18.35 -23.06 -0.14
C SER A 22 17.65 -23.98 -1.15
N SER A 23 17.15 -25.14 -0.72
CA SER A 23 16.41 -26.09 -1.56
C SER A 23 15.14 -25.49 -2.19
N PHE A 24 14.48 -24.53 -1.52
CA PHE A 24 13.26 -23.88 -2.01
C PHE A 24 13.49 -22.91 -3.19
N PHE A 25 14.73 -22.43 -3.38
CA PHE A 25 15.04 -21.36 -4.33
C PHE A 25 15.70 -21.85 -5.64
N THR A 26 15.84 -23.16 -5.83
CA THR A 26 16.42 -23.73 -7.06
C THR A 26 15.35 -24.12 -8.09
N PRO A 27 15.47 -23.71 -9.36
CA PRO A 27 14.59 -24.20 -10.42
C PRO A 27 14.79 -25.71 -10.61
N LYS A 28 13.70 -26.49 -10.50
CA LYS A 28 13.75 -27.95 -10.69
C LYS A 28 14.23 -28.30 -12.10
N GLN A 29 15.41 -28.92 -12.19
CA GLN A 29 15.88 -29.51 -13.45
C GLN A 29 14.93 -30.65 -13.89
N PRO A 30 14.72 -30.84 -15.21
CA PRO A 30 13.87 -31.91 -15.72
C PRO A 30 14.52 -33.28 -15.43
N ALA A 31 13.76 -34.19 -14.82
CA ALA A 31 14.28 -35.47 -14.35
C ALA A 31 14.78 -36.36 -15.50
N ALA A 32 16.06 -36.74 -15.46
CA ALA A 32 16.64 -37.69 -16.39
C ALA A 32 16.05 -39.10 -16.18
N LYS A 33 15.67 -39.77 -17.27
CA LYS A 33 15.11 -41.14 -17.24
C LYS A 33 16.18 -42.14 -16.82
N LYS A 34 16.08 -42.71 -15.62
CA LYS A 34 16.86 -43.91 -15.24
C LYS A 34 16.30 -45.15 -15.93
N ALA A 35 17.19 -46.02 -16.39
CA ALA A 35 16.83 -47.32 -16.98
C ALA A 35 16.42 -48.33 -15.88
N ALA A 36 15.62 -49.33 -16.26
CA ALA A 36 15.19 -50.40 -15.37
C ALA A 36 16.27 -51.50 -15.23
N PRO A 37 16.47 -52.09 -14.03
CA PRO A 37 17.35 -53.23 -13.84
C PRO A 37 16.71 -54.53 -14.33
N SER A 38 17.54 -55.49 -14.74
CA SER A 38 17.12 -56.84 -15.15
C SER A 38 16.89 -57.77 -13.96
N THR A 39 16.08 -58.81 -14.16
CA THR A 39 15.89 -59.93 -13.22
C THR A 39 16.31 -61.27 -13.87
N PRO A 40 16.92 -62.21 -13.12
CA PRO A 40 17.38 -63.49 -13.66
C PRO A 40 16.31 -64.60 -13.61
N PHE A 41 16.61 -65.67 -14.35
CA PHE A 41 15.83 -66.91 -14.52
C PHE A 41 15.57 -67.70 -13.22
N VAL A 42 14.49 -68.51 -13.22
CA VAL A 42 14.58 -70.00 -13.26
C VAL A 42 13.21 -70.61 -13.64
N THR A 43 13.20 -71.85 -14.16
CA THR A 43 12.07 -72.50 -14.83
C THR A 43 11.59 -73.79 -14.14
N LYS A 44 10.29 -74.13 -14.28
CA LYS A 44 9.79 -75.46 -14.76
C LYS A 44 8.25 -75.56 -14.87
N ARG A 45 7.80 -76.45 -15.76
CA ARG A 45 6.44 -76.98 -16.02
C ARG A 45 6.34 -78.43 -15.44
N PRO A 46 5.25 -79.27 -15.55
CA PRO A 46 4.04 -79.16 -16.41
C PRO A 46 2.65 -79.67 -15.90
N SER A 47 1.55 -79.20 -16.54
CA SER A 47 0.32 -79.96 -16.95
C SER A 47 -0.68 -80.49 -15.85
N ILE A 48 -1.93 -80.95 -16.11
CA ILE A 48 -2.70 -81.42 -17.30
C ILE A 48 -4.22 -81.02 -17.25
N SER A 49 -4.83 -80.65 -18.41
CA SER A 49 -6.31 -80.63 -18.76
C SER A 49 -7.28 -79.70 -17.98
N ASN A 50 -8.48 -79.32 -18.48
CA ASN A 50 -9.32 -79.76 -19.62
C ASN A 50 -9.88 -78.58 -20.48
N ALA A 51 -10.55 -78.87 -21.61
CA ALA A 51 -11.10 -77.94 -22.62
C ALA A 51 -12.42 -78.55 -23.24
N PRO A 52 -13.02 -78.15 -24.40
CA PRO A 52 -12.71 -77.07 -25.36
C PRO A 52 -13.91 -76.32 -26.07
N ASP A 53 -13.56 -75.28 -26.86
CA ASP A 53 -14.13 -74.87 -28.19
C ASP A 53 -15.60 -74.37 -28.38
N PRO A 54 -15.99 -73.78 -29.56
CA PRO A 54 -15.18 -73.48 -30.78
C PRO A 54 -15.32 -72.09 -31.47
N ASN A 55 -14.43 -71.85 -32.46
CA ASN A 55 -14.46 -70.93 -33.62
C ASN A 55 -14.12 -69.42 -33.41
N LYS A 56 -13.34 -68.66 -34.23
CA LYS A 56 -12.58 -68.70 -35.53
C LYS A 56 -12.96 -67.43 -36.34
N ASP A 57 -12.21 -66.77 -37.25
CA ASP A 57 -10.83 -66.77 -37.83
C ASP A 57 -10.69 -65.40 -38.60
N ALA A 58 -9.56 -64.84 -39.10
CA ALA A 58 -8.11 -64.84 -38.79
C ALA A 58 -7.36 -63.79 -39.68
N GLY A 59 -6.17 -63.30 -39.29
CA GLY A 59 -5.20 -62.53 -40.14
C GLY A 59 -5.05 -61.01 -39.80
N GLU A 60 -3.87 -60.38 -39.59
CA GLU A 60 -2.56 -60.29 -40.31
C GLU A 60 -2.55 -59.31 -41.52
N THR A 61 -1.49 -58.55 -41.88
CA THR A 61 -0.06 -58.45 -41.47
C THR A 61 0.51 -56.99 -41.64
N ALA A 62 1.84 -56.78 -41.62
CA ALA A 62 2.53 -55.44 -41.66
C ALA A 62 3.39 -55.15 -42.96
N PRO A 63 4.62 -54.55 -42.96
CA PRO A 63 4.83 -53.12 -43.30
C PRO A 63 5.95 -52.75 -44.35
N LYS A 64 6.12 -51.43 -44.63
CA LYS A 64 7.29 -50.65 -45.17
C LYS A 64 7.41 -50.29 -46.68
N SER A 65 7.76 -49.00 -46.95
CA SER A 65 8.60 -48.41 -48.07
C SER A 65 8.21 -48.68 -49.55
N SER A 66 8.40 -47.82 -50.57
CA SER A 66 9.43 -46.79 -50.92
C SER A 66 8.93 -45.81 -52.07
N PRO A 67 9.72 -44.82 -52.60
CA PRO A 67 9.30 -43.77 -53.59
C PRO A 67 9.73 -44.09 -55.07
N PRO A 68 9.69 -43.22 -56.14
CA PRO A 68 9.41 -41.76 -56.25
C PRO A 68 8.59 -41.23 -57.51
N LYS A 69 8.65 -39.90 -57.72
CA LYS A 69 8.29 -38.96 -58.86
C LYS A 69 8.76 -39.35 -60.30
N PRO A 70 8.59 -38.54 -61.42
CA PRO A 70 7.73 -37.35 -61.76
C PRO A 70 7.16 -37.26 -63.24
N LYS A 71 6.32 -36.24 -63.60
CA LYS A 71 6.47 -35.21 -64.71
C LYS A 71 5.16 -34.56 -65.28
N ARG A 72 5.29 -33.45 -66.04
CA ARG A 72 4.29 -32.70 -66.88
C ARG A 72 4.61 -32.87 -68.39
N PRO A 73 3.83 -32.36 -69.41
CA PRO A 73 3.83 -30.93 -69.85
C PRO A 73 2.54 -30.35 -70.56
N PHE A 74 2.47 -29.00 -70.69
CA PHE A 74 1.90 -28.08 -71.77
C PHE A 74 0.53 -28.36 -72.47
N GLU A 75 -0.14 -27.45 -73.23
CA GLU A 75 0.24 -26.33 -74.13
C GLU A 75 -0.90 -25.26 -74.32
N GLU A 76 -0.52 -24.01 -74.70
CA GLU A 76 -1.08 -22.95 -75.63
C GLU A 76 -2.55 -22.96 -76.20
N ASP A 77 -3.20 -21.86 -76.69
CA ASP A 77 -3.11 -20.36 -76.52
C ASP A 77 -4.32 -19.62 -77.22
N SER A 78 -4.31 -18.26 -77.32
CA SER A 78 -5.11 -17.31 -78.20
C SER A 78 -6.40 -16.58 -77.71
N ASP A 79 -6.75 -15.46 -78.39
CA ASP A 79 -7.46 -14.25 -77.88
C ASP A 79 -8.80 -13.84 -78.58
N GLU A 80 -9.56 -12.90 -78.00
CA GLU A 80 -10.13 -11.62 -78.58
C GLU A 80 -11.26 -10.96 -77.71
N ASP A 81 -11.75 -9.77 -78.09
CA ASP A 81 -12.24 -8.66 -77.22
C ASP A 81 -13.77 -8.32 -77.18
N GLU A 82 -14.12 -7.26 -76.40
CA GLU A 82 -15.32 -6.37 -76.40
C GLU A 82 -16.45 -6.55 -75.33
N ASP A 83 -17.42 -5.60 -75.29
CA ASP A 83 -17.66 -4.78 -74.07
C ASP A 83 -19.16 -4.61 -73.64
N LEU A 84 -19.42 -4.55 -72.32
CA LEU A 84 -20.61 -3.97 -71.60
C LEU A 84 -22.06 -4.50 -71.88
N PRO A 85 -23.12 -4.09 -71.12
CA PRO A 85 -23.22 -3.42 -69.81
C PRO A 85 -24.18 -4.08 -68.75
N ASP A 86 -24.11 -3.61 -67.49
CA ASP A 86 -25.05 -3.83 -66.35
C ASP A 86 -26.41 -3.08 -66.54
N PRO A 87 -27.58 -3.55 -66.01
CA PRO A 87 -28.09 -2.96 -64.73
C PRO A 87 -29.13 -3.73 -63.85
N LYS A 88 -29.09 -3.42 -62.53
CA LYS A 88 -30.21 -3.15 -61.57
C LYS A 88 -31.03 -4.27 -60.84
N ARG A 89 -31.04 -4.12 -59.50
CA ARG A 89 -32.18 -4.20 -58.51
C ARG A 89 -33.13 -5.41 -58.53
N THR A 90 -33.32 -6.14 -57.41
CA THR A 90 -34.24 -5.76 -56.30
C THR A 90 -34.14 -6.72 -55.07
N ARG A 91 -34.82 -6.41 -53.95
CA ARG A 91 -35.12 -7.34 -52.81
C ARG A 91 -36.52 -7.94 -53.01
N PRO A 92 -36.89 -9.11 -52.40
CA PRO A 92 -37.62 -9.09 -51.11
C PRO A 92 -37.39 -10.37 -50.22
N SER A 93 -37.36 -10.34 -48.86
CA SER A 93 -38.45 -10.39 -47.82
C SER A 93 -38.82 -11.80 -47.28
N LEU A 94 -39.59 -11.83 -46.17
CA LEU A 94 -40.22 -12.98 -45.46
C LEU A 94 -39.33 -13.64 -44.38
N ASP A 95 -39.70 -13.66 -43.08
CA ASP A 95 -40.79 -14.40 -42.36
C ASP A 95 -40.35 -15.85 -42.00
N LYS A 96 -40.62 -16.44 -40.81
CA LYS A 96 -41.44 -16.05 -39.64
C LYS A 96 -41.14 -16.97 -38.41
N LEU A 97 -41.92 -16.77 -37.32
CA LEU A 97 -42.21 -17.65 -36.17
C LEU A 97 -41.32 -17.63 -34.90
N GLU A 98 -42.03 -17.66 -33.77
CA GLU A 98 -41.61 -17.91 -32.38
C GLU A 98 -42.41 -19.13 -31.88
N ASN A 99 -41.94 -19.87 -30.85
CA ASN A 99 -42.79 -20.20 -29.69
C ASN A 99 -42.02 -20.74 -28.46
N GLU A 100 -42.77 -20.93 -27.37
CA GLU A 100 -42.36 -20.92 -25.95
C GLU A 100 -41.81 -22.24 -25.34
N SER A 101 -41.31 -22.13 -24.09
CA SER A 101 -41.59 -22.99 -22.91
C SER A 101 -40.39 -23.66 -22.18
N LEU A 102 -40.63 -23.92 -20.87
CA LEU A 102 -39.74 -24.43 -19.79
C LEU A 102 -40.44 -25.66 -19.14
N PRO A 103 -39.95 -26.34 -18.06
CA PRO A 103 -38.67 -26.25 -17.30
C PRO A 103 -37.96 -27.63 -17.08
N GLY A 104 -36.84 -27.67 -16.32
CA GLY A 104 -36.17 -28.92 -15.89
C GLY A 104 -35.05 -28.72 -14.83
N HIS A 105 -34.80 -29.73 -13.97
CA HIS A 105 -34.00 -29.57 -12.72
C HIS A 105 -32.56 -30.15 -12.74
N ALA A 106 -31.61 -29.30 -12.30
CA ALA A 106 -30.61 -29.53 -11.22
C ALA A 106 -29.27 -30.29 -11.39
N VAL A 107 -28.34 -29.94 -10.47
CA VAL A 107 -27.18 -30.67 -9.89
C VAL A 107 -25.74 -30.46 -10.46
N GLN A 108 -24.93 -29.73 -9.66
CA GLN A 108 -23.46 -29.78 -9.44
C GLN A 108 -22.44 -29.11 -10.42
N PRO A 109 -21.20 -28.79 -9.94
CA PRO A 109 -20.45 -27.62 -10.41
C PRO A 109 -19.25 -27.91 -11.31
N HIS A 110 -18.90 -26.93 -12.16
CA HIS A 110 -17.70 -26.95 -13.00
C HIS A 110 -16.71 -25.82 -12.66
N LYS A 111 -15.42 -26.14 -12.78
CA LYS A 111 -14.29 -25.21 -12.61
C LYS A 111 -14.26 -24.19 -13.76
N PRO A 112 -14.01 -22.89 -13.53
CA PRO A 112 -13.87 -21.90 -14.59
C PRO A 112 -12.50 -22.03 -15.28
N SER A 113 -12.46 -22.66 -16.46
CA SER A 113 -11.32 -22.55 -17.37
C SER A 113 -11.46 -21.30 -18.24
N VAL A 114 -10.54 -20.34 -18.11
CA VAL A 114 -10.59 -19.08 -18.89
C VAL A 114 -10.19 -19.37 -20.35
N ALA A 115 -11.20 -19.41 -21.24
CA ALA A 115 -11.01 -19.53 -22.68
C ALA A 115 -11.25 -18.18 -23.37
N ASN A 116 -10.23 -17.67 -24.07
CA ASN A 116 -10.36 -16.42 -24.84
C ASN A 116 -11.21 -16.64 -26.10
N LEU A 117 -12.32 -15.91 -26.23
CA LEU A 117 -13.12 -15.83 -27.45
C LEU A 117 -13.14 -14.39 -27.97
N ALA A 118 -12.27 -14.10 -28.94
CA ALA A 118 -12.29 -12.85 -29.69
C ALA A 118 -13.26 -12.97 -30.88
N ALA A 119 -14.23 -12.08 -30.96
CA ALA A 119 -15.15 -11.99 -32.11
C ALA A 119 -14.44 -11.37 -33.34
N PRO A 120 -14.82 -11.74 -34.58
CA PRO A 120 -14.18 -11.23 -35.79
C PRO A 120 -14.43 -9.73 -35.99
N VAL A 121 -13.35 -8.99 -36.22
CA VAL A 121 -13.39 -7.53 -36.45
C VAL A 121 -13.48 -7.23 -37.94
N SER A 122 -14.35 -6.27 -38.32
CA SER A 122 -14.51 -5.83 -39.71
C SER A 122 -13.23 -5.20 -40.30
N ASP A 123 -12.93 -5.49 -41.58
CA ASP A 123 -11.80 -4.94 -42.37
C ASP A 123 -11.62 -3.42 -42.27
N ARG A 124 -12.72 -2.69 -42.04
CA ARG A 124 -12.68 -1.23 -41.92
C ARG A 124 -11.96 -0.74 -40.65
N THR A 125 -11.85 -1.58 -39.62
CA THR A 125 -11.18 -1.24 -38.34
C THR A 125 -9.71 -1.64 -38.34
N ALA A 126 -9.31 -2.64 -39.14
CA ALA A 126 -7.94 -3.16 -39.19
C ALA A 126 -6.88 -2.12 -39.63
N ARG A 127 -7.29 -1.06 -40.35
CA ARG A 127 -6.39 -0.03 -40.91
C ARG A 127 -5.89 1.02 -39.93
N TYR A 128 -6.27 0.97 -38.65
CA TYR A 128 -5.95 2.00 -37.65
C TYR A 128 -5.36 1.44 -36.33
N ILE A 129 -4.94 0.17 -36.31
CA ILE A 129 -4.23 -0.41 -35.17
C ILE A 129 -2.75 0.01 -35.24
N PHE A 130 -2.34 0.92 -34.36
CA PHE A 130 -0.94 1.34 -34.24
C PHE A 130 -0.22 0.44 -33.23
N SER A 131 0.76 -0.34 -33.69
CA SER A 131 1.51 -1.25 -32.82
C SER A 131 2.60 -0.49 -32.05
N SER A 132 2.45 -0.34 -30.74
CA SER A 132 3.52 0.12 -29.85
C SER A 132 4.53 -1.02 -29.60
N SER A 133 5.81 -0.77 -29.88
CA SER A 133 6.90 -1.73 -29.65
C SER A 133 7.11 -2.02 -28.15
N GLN A 134 7.41 -3.28 -27.84
CA GLN A 134 7.89 -3.69 -26.52
C GLN A 134 9.38 -3.33 -26.36
N PRO A 135 9.82 -2.80 -25.20
CA PRO A 135 11.23 -2.63 -24.89
C PRO A 135 11.83 -3.91 -24.29
N GLY A 136 13.03 -4.30 -24.74
CA GLY A 136 13.92 -5.20 -23.99
C GLY A 136 14.03 -6.66 -24.43
N GLN A 137 14.56 -6.91 -25.64
CA GLN A 137 15.33 -8.13 -25.93
C GLN A 137 16.62 -7.76 -26.70
N PRO A 138 17.76 -8.46 -26.48
CA PRO A 138 19.00 -8.20 -27.22
C PRO A 138 18.88 -8.51 -28.71
N LEU A 139 19.60 -7.75 -29.53
CA LEU A 139 19.66 -7.97 -30.98
C LEU A 139 20.49 -9.22 -31.32
N GLN A 140 20.03 -9.98 -32.31
CA GLN A 140 20.80 -11.04 -32.96
C GLN A 140 20.69 -10.86 -34.47
N ASP A 141 21.83 -10.69 -35.15
CA ASP A 141 21.86 -10.27 -36.56
C ASP A 141 21.33 -11.34 -37.51
N HIS A 142 20.29 -10.99 -38.26
CA HIS A 142 19.88 -11.70 -39.47
C HIS A 142 20.12 -10.82 -40.70
N GLN A 143 20.78 -11.39 -41.71
CA GLN A 143 21.14 -10.69 -42.94
C GLN A 143 19.93 -10.62 -43.88
N ASP A 144 19.35 -9.43 -44.02
CA ASP A 144 18.28 -9.13 -44.99
C ASP A 144 18.71 -9.43 -46.44
N ASP A 145 17.88 -10.19 -47.17
CA ASP A 145 18.06 -10.53 -48.59
C ASP A 145 18.24 -9.30 -49.51
N GLU A 146 19.03 -9.47 -50.57
CA GLU A 146 19.37 -8.38 -51.51
C GLU A 146 18.11 -7.76 -52.17
N ALA A 147 17.07 -8.55 -52.41
CA ALA A 147 15.80 -8.08 -52.93
C ALA A 147 15.09 -7.10 -51.97
N VAL A 148 15.16 -7.37 -50.66
CA VAL A 148 14.59 -6.50 -49.61
C VAL A 148 15.38 -5.20 -49.52
N ARG A 149 16.73 -5.27 -49.62
CA ARG A 149 17.59 -4.08 -49.70
C ARG A 149 17.25 -3.20 -50.91
N ARG A 150 17.18 -3.76 -52.13
CA ARG A 150 16.79 -3.00 -53.34
C ARG A 150 15.38 -2.39 -53.23
N GLN A 151 14.44 -3.06 -52.55
CA GLN A 151 13.10 -2.51 -52.31
C GLN A 151 13.12 -1.35 -51.30
N LYS A 152 13.90 -1.46 -50.21
CA LYS A 152 14.14 -0.37 -49.24
C LYS A 152 14.82 0.82 -49.92
N GLU A 153 15.85 0.60 -50.73
CA GLU A 153 16.52 1.66 -51.52
C GLU A 153 15.58 2.33 -52.52
N ARG A 154 14.78 1.57 -53.28
CA ARG A 154 13.81 2.13 -54.24
C ARG A 154 12.72 2.95 -53.56
N LEU A 155 12.34 2.62 -52.32
CA LEU A 155 11.44 3.42 -51.49
C LEU A 155 12.15 4.67 -50.95
N HIS A 156 13.39 4.55 -50.48
CA HIS A 156 14.21 5.69 -50.02
C HIS A 156 14.47 6.69 -51.16
N GLN A 157 14.84 6.23 -52.35
CA GLN A 157 14.99 7.07 -53.55
C GLN A 157 13.67 7.76 -53.93
N LYS A 158 12.51 7.09 -53.82
CA LYS A 158 11.20 7.74 -54.00
C LYS A 158 10.89 8.78 -52.93
N PHE A 159 11.31 8.56 -51.69
CA PHE A 159 11.17 9.51 -50.59
C PHE A 159 12.04 10.75 -50.82
N VAL A 160 13.35 10.57 -51.07
CA VAL A 160 14.31 11.64 -51.38
C VAL A 160 13.92 12.42 -52.65
N LYS A 161 13.45 11.73 -53.71
CA LYS A 161 12.97 12.38 -54.94
C LYS A 161 11.66 13.17 -54.75
N LYS A 162 10.94 12.95 -53.65
CA LYS A 162 9.79 13.77 -53.20
C LYS A 162 10.20 14.94 -52.28
N LEU A 163 11.50 15.09 -52.00
CA LEU A 163 12.08 16.01 -51.01
C LEU A 163 13.23 16.86 -51.59
N GLY A 164 13.36 16.94 -52.91
CA GLY A 164 14.26 17.90 -53.57
C GLY A 164 13.65 19.31 -53.57
N ARG A 165 14.43 20.40 -53.40
CA ARG A 165 15.90 20.51 -53.41
C ARG A 165 16.47 21.20 -52.15
N PRO A 166 17.72 20.88 -51.76
CA PRO A 166 18.43 21.55 -50.68
C PRO A 166 19.18 22.82 -51.17
N ASP A 167 18.46 23.90 -51.47
CA ASP A 167 19.06 25.20 -51.90
C ASP A 167 18.35 26.40 -51.21
N SER A 168 18.28 26.38 -49.88
CA SER A 168 17.74 27.51 -49.08
C SER A 168 18.42 27.72 -47.73
N LEU A 169 19.49 26.97 -47.46
CA LEU A 169 20.28 27.04 -46.22
C LEU A 169 21.58 27.86 -46.37
N ALA A 170 21.89 28.32 -47.59
CA ALA A 170 23.07 29.14 -47.90
C ALA A 170 22.87 30.62 -47.53
N ASP A 171 21.69 31.20 -47.79
CA ASP A 171 21.45 32.64 -47.58
C ASP A 171 21.21 33.03 -46.12
N ILE A 172 20.68 32.12 -45.29
CA ILE A 172 20.50 32.38 -43.84
C ILE A 172 21.86 32.46 -43.12
N ARG A 173 22.89 31.74 -43.60
CA ARG A 173 24.27 31.82 -43.09
C ARG A 173 25.03 33.10 -43.48
N ARG A 174 24.40 34.04 -44.21
CA ARG A 174 25.02 35.34 -44.58
C ARG A 174 24.59 36.53 -43.72
N ARG A 175 23.81 36.34 -42.64
CA ARG A 175 23.30 37.47 -41.83
C ARG A 175 23.82 37.57 -40.40
N ASN A 176 24.37 36.51 -39.81
CA ASN A 176 24.83 36.51 -38.42
C ASN A 176 26.30 36.05 -38.32
N HIS A 177 27.24 37.00 -38.47
CA HIS A 177 28.24 37.30 -37.44
C HIS A 177 29.16 38.45 -37.87
N PHE A 178 29.35 39.39 -36.95
CA PHE A 178 30.66 39.86 -36.53
C PHE A 178 30.72 39.73 -34.99
N ILE A 179 31.90 39.88 -34.41
CA ILE A 179 32.15 39.82 -32.97
C ILE A 179 33.11 40.97 -32.62
N ASP A 180 33.17 41.26 -31.30
CA ASP A 180 34.24 41.90 -30.53
C ASP A 180 34.09 43.44 -30.32
N GLU A 181 34.43 44.02 -29.16
CA GLU A 181 35.01 43.46 -27.91
C GLU A 181 34.64 44.31 -26.66
N ASP A 182 35.32 44.07 -25.54
CA ASP A 182 35.49 44.89 -24.31
C ASP A 182 34.48 44.81 -23.12
N GLN A 183 35.11 44.73 -21.94
CA GLN A 183 34.64 44.69 -20.54
C GLN A 183 35.05 46.02 -19.83
N PRO A 184 34.87 46.28 -18.50
CA PRO A 184 34.55 45.37 -17.37
C PRO A 184 33.57 45.90 -16.28
N GLU A 185 33.32 45.00 -15.30
CA GLU A 185 33.04 45.20 -13.85
C GLU A 185 31.95 46.18 -13.32
N GLY A 186 31.24 45.72 -12.28
CA GLY A 186 30.27 46.50 -11.48
C GLY A 186 29.31 45.59 -10.69
N ASP A 187 29.26 45.76 -9.36
CA ASP A 187 28.40 45.01 -8.43
C ASP A 187 27.09 45.77 -8.07
N GLU A 188 26.31 45.17 -7.16
CA GLU A 188 25.28 45.74 -6.27
C GLU A 188 23.83 45.98 -6.79
N ASP A 189 22.91 45.30 -6.09
CA ASP A 189 21.62 45.73 -5.53
C ASP A 189 20.40 46.19 -6.37
N MET A 190 19.22 45.72 -5.91
CA MET A 190 17.93 46.42 -5.66
C MET A 190 17.34 47.32 -6.78
N ASP A 191 16.05 47.29 -7.14
CA ASP A 191 14.82 47.08 -6.35
C ASP A 191 13.61 46.66 -7.25
N GLU A 192 12.47 46.35 -6.64
CA GLU A 192 11.16 46.25 -7.31
C GLU A 192 10.37 47.58 -7.21
N GLU A 193 9.99 48.21 -8.34
CA GLU A 193 8.88 49.18 -8.38
C GLU A 193 8.02 49.02 -9.65
N GLU A 194 6.77 49.53 -9.59
CA GLU A 194 5.70 49.28 -10.56
C GLU A 194 5.70 50.24 -11.77
N GLU A 195 5.37 49.76 -12.98
CA GLU A 195 4.93 50.63 -14.10
C GLU A 195 3.47 50.36 -14.52
N GLU A 196 2.63 51.39 -14.43
CA GLU A 196 1.28 51.40 -15.03
C GLU A 196 1.36 51.42 -16.57
N VAL A 197 0.70 50.49 -17.24
CA VAL A 197 0.55 50.53 -18.72
C VAL A 197 -0.60 51.48 -19.13
N PRO A 198 -0.36 52.53 -19.93
CA PRO A 198 -1.26 53.69 -20.03
C PRO A 198 -2.49 53.52 -20.95
N LYS A 199 -3.49 54.37 -20.70
CA LYS A 199 -4.73 54.49 -21.51
C LYS A 199 -4.44 55.06 -22.91
N PRO A 200 -4.84 54.40 -24.02
CA PRO A 200 -4.60 54.91 -25.37
C PRO A 200 -5.55 56.07 -25.74
N ALA A 201 -5.00 57.11 -26.39
CA ALA A 201 -5.74 58.29 -26.83
C ALA A 201 -6.57 58.05 -28.13
N LYS A 202 -7.51 58.96 -28.41
CA LYS A 202 -8.45 58.87 -29.55
C LYS A 202 -7.76 59.17 -30.90
N GLY A 203 -7.50 58.13 -31.69
CA GLY A 203 -7.00 58.21 -33.08
C GLY A 203 -8.03 57.82 -34.15
N ARG A 204 -7.91 58.40 -35.36
CA ARG A 204 -8.85 58.32 -36.50
C ARG A 204 -9.38 56.92 -36.89
N LYS A 205 -10.60 56.89 -37.44
CA LYS A 205 -11.28 55.68 -37.95
C LYS A 205 -10.53 55.02 -39.12
N GLY A 206 -10.14 53.76 -38.94
CA GLY A 206 -9.87 52.79 -40.02
C GLY A 206 -10.92 51.66 -40.01
N PRO A 207 -10.98 50.80 -41.05
CA PRO A 207 -11.94 49.70 -41.10
C PRO A 207 -11.68 48.68 -39.98
N ALA A 208 -12.75 48.17 -39.37
CA ALA A 208 -12.66 47.38 -38.15
C ALA A 208 -11.98 46.02 -38.39
N ALA A 209 -10.75 45.88 -37.91
CA ALA A 209 -10.13 44.57 -37.70
C ALA A 209 -10.98 43.78 -36.71
N ARG A 210 -11.62 42.69 -37.19
CA ARG A 210 -12.32 41.75 -36.31
C ARG A 210 -11.30 41.17 -35.33
N LYS A 211 -11.42 41.50 -34.03
CA LYS A 211 -10.83 40.67 -32.98
C LYS A 211 -11.33 39.24 -33.21
N THR A 212 -10.41 38.32 -33.47
CA THR A 212 -10.72 36.90 -33.61
C THR A 212 -11.18 36.38 -32.26
N ALA A 213 -12.49 36.31 -32.06
CA ALA A 213 -13.06 35.68 -30.88
C ALA A 213 -12.53 34.23 -30.81
N SER A 214 -11.93 33.87 -29.67
CA SER A 214 -11.42 32.52 -29.40
C SER A 214 -12.47 31.47 -29.79
N LYS A 215 -12.12 30.49 -30.64
CA LYS A 215 -13.07 29.46 -31.12
C LYS A 215 -13.69 28.60 -30.01
N LEU A 216 -13.10 28.64 -28.81
CA LEU A 216 -13.51 27.96 -27.58
C LEU A 216 -14.98 28.20 -27.23
N THR A 217 -15.73 27.11 -26.99
CA THR A 217 -17.10 27.20 -26.47
C THR A 217 -17.11 27.76 -25.03
N PRO A 218 -18.24 28.34 -24.57
CA PRO A 218 -18.34 28.87 -23.21
C PRO A 218 -18.04 27.85 -22.10
N MET A 219 -18.34 26.55 -22.32
CA MET A 219 -18.01 25.47 -21.40
C MET A 219 -16.49 25.18 -21.39
N GLU A 220 -15.84 25.16 -22.56
CA GLU A 220 -14.38 24.96 -22.63
C GLU A 220 -13.62 26.12 -21.96
N LYS A 221 -14.15 27.35 -22.01
CA LYS A 221 -13.62 28.48 -21.24
C LYS A 221 -13.68 28.25 -19.74
N GLN A 222 -14.85 27.88 -19.20
CA GLN A 222 -15.00 27.51 -17.77
C GLN A 222 -14.00 26.41 -17.37
N VAL A 223 -13.80 25.37 -18.21
CA VAL A 223 -12.85 24.29 -17.94
C VAL A 223 -11.40 24.79 -17.93
N ILE A 224 -11.01 25.66 -18.87
CA ILE A 224 -9.68 26.29 -18.91
C ILE A 224 -9.46 27.17 -17.68
N ASP A 225 -10.46 27.97 -17.28
CA ASP A 225 -10.32 28.90 -16.16
C ASP A 225 -10.28 28.19 -14.79
N ILE A 226 -10.87 26.99 -14.68
CA ILE A 226 -10.64 26.07 -13.56
C ILE A 226 -9.26 25.43 -13.67
N LYS A 227 -8.87 24.91 -14.85
CA LYS A 227 -7.58 24.23 -15.06
C LYS A 227 -6.37 25.12 -14.78
N LYS A 228 -6.42 26.42 -15.13
CA LYS A 228 -5.40 27.42 -14.81
C LYS A 228 -5.11 27.53 -13.30
N LYS A 229 -6.12 27.32 -12.45
CA LYS A 229 -5.96 27.34 -10.98
C LYS A 229 -5.45 26.02 -10.40
N HIS A 230 -5.62 24.92 -11.13
CA HIS A 230 -5.31 23.56 -10.68
C HIS A 230 -4.59 22.79 -11.80
N MET A 231 -3.45 23.33 -12.26
CA MET A 231 -2.72 22.78 -13.41
C MET A 231 -2.16 21.37 -13.13
N ASP A 232 -1.83 21.08 -11.87
CA ASP A 232 -1.36 19.78 -11.37
C ASP A 232 -2.47 18.71 -11.26
N THR A 233 -3.74 19.12 -11.39
CA THR A 233 -4.92 18.33 -11.05
C THR A 233 -5.65 17.89 -12.31
N LEU A 234 -5.96 16.59 -12.40
CA LEU A 234 -6.66 15.98 -13.52
C LEU A 234 -8.18 16.19 -13.37
N LEU A 235 -8.81 16.93 -14.29
CA LEU A 235 -10.19 17.39 -14.15
C LEU A 235 -11.23 16.42 -14.74
N VAL A 236 -12.13 15.94 -13.87
CA VAL A 236 -13.29 15.11 -14.18
C VAL A 236 -14.54 16.02 -14.26
N VAL A 237 -14.90 16.46 -15.47
CA VAL A 237 -15.92 17.52 -15.66
C VAL A 237 -17.29 16.95 -16.02
N GLU A 238 -18.34 17.37 -15.31
CA GLU A 238 -19.71 16.93 -15.56
C GLU A 238 -20.35 17.58 -16.80
N VAL A 239 -20.86 16.75 -17.70
CA VAL A 239 -21.50 17.16 -18.97
C VAL A 239 -22.80 16.36 -19.16
N GLY A 240 -23.77 16.62 -18.27
CA GLY A 240 -25.04 15.88 -18.23
C GLY A 240 -24.86 14.49 -17.63
N TYR A 241 -25.43 13.46 -18.24
CA TYR A 241 -25.39 12.06 -17.77
C TYR A 241 -23.99 11.40 -17.75
N LYS A 242 -22.92 12.15 -18.02
CA LYS A 242 -21.55 11.63 -18.09
C LYS A 242 -20.50 12.66 -17.65
N PHE A 243 -19.41 12.15 -17.12
CA PHE A 243 -18.18 12.92 -16.91
C PHE A 243 -17.31 12.87 -18.16
N ARG A 244 -16.56 13.95 -18.40
CA ARG A 244 -15.67 14.12 -19.54
C ARG A 244 -14.34 14.76 -19.12
N PHE A 245 -13.26 14.24 -19.70
CA PHE A 245 -11.93 14.81 -19.68
C PHE A 245 -11.68 15.66 -20.94
N PHE A 246 -10.73 16.59 -20.85
CA PHE A 246 -10.35 17.49 -21.95
C PHE A 246 -8.82 17.55 -22.08
N GLY A 247 -8.31 17.68 -23.31
CA GLY A 247 -6.89 17.88 -23.56
C GLY A 247 -5.99 16.77 -23.01
N GLU A 248 -4.90 17.16 -22.35
CA GLU A 248 -3.93 16.24 -21.73
C GLU A 248 -4.57 15.30 -20.72
N ASP A 249 -5.48 15.80 -19.89
CA ASP A 249 -6.22 15.01 -18.89
C ASP A 249 -6.98 13.84 -19.55
N ALA A 250 -7.41 14.01 -20.81
CA ALA A 250 -8.05 12.95 -21.59
C ALA A 250 -7.07 11.88 -22.11
N ARG A 251 -5.80 12.22 -22.37
CA ARG A 251 -4.75 11.23 -22.71
C ARG A 251 -4.37 10.41 -21.49
N ILE A 252 -4.17 11.07 -20.34
CA ILE A 252 -3.87 10.40 -19.07
C ILE A 252 -5.03 9.47 -18.68
N ALA A 253 -6.26 9.99 -18.66
CA ALA A 253 -7.44 9.19 -18.35
C ALA A 253 -7.64 8.02 -19.33
N ALA A 254 -7.38 8.19 -20.62
CA ALA A 254 -7.47 7.10 -21.59
C ALA A 254 -6.45 5.98 -21.31
N LYS A 255 -5.21 6.33 -20.97
CA LYS A 255 -4.15 5.37 -20.59
C LYS A 255 -4.49 4.64 -19.30
N GLU A 256 -4.78 5.34 -18.21
CA GLU A 256 -4.95 4.69 -16.89
C GLU A 256 -6.32 4.00 -16.75
N LEU A 257 -7.38 4.52 -17.37
CA LEU A 257 -8.72 3.93 -17.27
C LEU A 257 -9.01 2.88 -18.36
N GLN A 258 -8.20 2.82 -19.42
CA GLN A 258 -8.43 2.02 -20.63
C GLN A 258 -9.74 2.40 -21.34
N ILE A 259 -9.90 3.70 -21.61
CA ILE A 259 -11.06 4.28 -22.30
C ILE A 259 -10.62 5.03 -23.57
N MET A 260 -11.50 5.10 -24.58
CA MET A 260 -11.17 5.73 -25.86
C MET A 260 -11.03 7.26 -25.73
N CYS A 261 -9.89 7.80 -26.16
CA CYS A 261 -9.68 9.24 -26.33
C CYS A 261 -10.03 9.67 -27.76
N VAL A 262 -11.01 10.58 -27.88
CA VAL A 262 -11.31 11.25 -29.15
C VAL A 262 -10.18 12.26 -29.44
N PRO A 263 -9.52 12.22 -30.61
CA PRO A 263 -8.46 13.17 -30.96
C PRO A 263 -8.94 14.63 -31.01
N GLY A 264 -8.04 15.55 -30.66
CA GLY A 264 -8.24 16.99 -30.66
C GLY A 264 -7.03 17.70 -30.05
N LYS A 265 -7.17 18.99 -29.69
CA LYS A 265 -6.12 19.73 -28.96
C LYS A 265 -5.74 19.01 -27.67
N MET A 266 -4.45 18.91 -27.42
CA MET A 266 -3.86 18.32 -26.22
C MET A 266 -3.56 19.38 -25.17
N ARG A 267 -2.96 20.50 -25.58
CA ARG A 267 -2.56 21.55 -24.65
C ARG A 267 -3.69 22.52 -24.33
N PHE A 268 -3.63 23.10 -23.12
CA PHE A 268 -4.53 24.17 -22.66
C PHE A 268 -4.00 25.58 -22.98
N ASP A 269 -2.78 25.71 -23.51
CA ASP A 269 -2.27 26.95 -24.12
C ASP A 269 -2.86 27.12 -25.54
N GLU A 270 -3.00 28.35 -26.03
CA GLU A 270 -3.38 28.59 -27.44
C GLU A 270 -2.15 28.52 -28.37
N HIS A 271 -1.32 27.47 -28.21
CA HIS A 271 -0.04 27.35 -28.92
C HIS A 271 -0.22 27.18 -30.44
N PRO A 272 0.55 27.89 -31.30
CA PRO A 272 0.35 27.89 -32.76
C PRO A 272 0.35 26.51 -33.44
N SER A 273 1.07 25.53 -32.89
CA SER A 273 1.11 24.16 -33.44
C SER A 273 -0.26 23.48 -33.47
N GLU A 274 -1.14 23.77 -32.51
CA GLU A 274 -2.47 23.15 -32.38
C GLU A 274 -3.60 24.05 -32.87
N ALA A 275 -3.28 25.22 -33.46
CA ALA A 275 -4.26 26.18 -34.00
C ALA A 275 -5.09 25.63 -35.18
N HIS A 276 -4.64 24.54 -35.81
CA HIS A 276 -5.35 23.82 -36.88
C HIS A 276 -6.48 22.91 -36.37
N LEU A 277 -6.60 22.70 -35.07
CA LEU A 277 -7.65 21.90 -34.42
C LEU A 277 -8.71 22.81 -33.80
N ASP A 278 -9.99 22.44 -33.93
CA ASP A 278 -11.12 23.26 -33.46
C ASP A 278 -11.70 22.83 -32.09
N LYS A 279 -11.29 21.68 -31.55
CA LYS A 279 -11.83 21.08 -30.32
C LYS A 279 -10.73 20.40 -29.52
N PHE A 280 -10.88 20.36 -28.20
CA PHE A 280 -10.02 19.54 -27.34
C PHE A 280 -10.21 18.05 -27.57
N ALA A 281 -9.13 17.29 -27.36
CA ALA A 281 -9.18 15.86 -27.15
C ALA A 281 -10.13 15.53 -25.98
N GLY A 282 -10.69 14.31 -25.95
CA GLY A 282 -11.66 13.99 -24.90
C GLY A 282 -11.99 12.51 -24.74
N ALA A 283 -12.02 12.07 -23.49
CA ALA A 283 -12.52 10.78 -23.05
C ALA A 283 -13.72 10.99 -22.10
N SER A 284 -14.65 10.03 -21.98
CA SER A 284 -15.84 10.19 -21.14
C SER A 284 -16.44 8.88 -20.65
N PHE A 285 -17.04 8.87 -19.46
CA PHE A 285 -17.72 7.72 -18.85
C PHE A 285 -19.03 8.15 -18.13
N PRO A 286 -20.01 7.25 -17.90
CA PRO A 286 -21.31 7.60 -17.28
C PRO A 286 -21.20 8.07 -15.82
N THR A 287 -22.08 8.97 -15.37
CA THR A 287 -22.02 9.55 -14.00
C THR A 287 -21.92 8.50 -12.89
N HIS A 288 -22.69 7.41 -12.96
CA HIS A 288 -22.70 6.34 -11.96
C HIS A 288 -21.37 5.55 -11.84
N ARG A 289 -20.39 5.76 -12.73
CA ARG A 289 -19.06 5.13 -12.67
C ARG A 289 -17.97 6.04 -12.05
N LEU A 290 -18.35 7.21 -11.52
CA LEU A 290 -17.42 8.19 -10.96
C LEU A 290 -16.44 7.58 -9.94
N HIS A 291 -16.96 6.91 -8.91
CA HIS A 291 -16.15 6.30 -7.86
C HIS A 291 -15.08 5.33 -8.42
N VAL A 292 -15.47 4.41 -9.33
CA VAL A 292 -14.54 3.44 -9.95
C VAL A 292 -13.40 4.13 -10.70
N HIS A 293 -13.70 5.19 -11.44
CA HIS A 293 -12.71 5.88 -12.26
C HIS A 293 -11.86 6.88 -11.46
N VAL A 294 -12.43 7.55 -10.45
CA VAL A 294 -11.65 8.38 -9.51
C VAL A 294 -10.69 7.50 -8.71
N LYS A 295 -11.17 6.41 -8.09
CA LYS A 295 -10.33 5.49 -7.32
C LYS A 295 -9.15 4.97 -8.14
N ARG A 296 -9.37 4.54 -9.39
CA ARG A 296 -8.29 4.10 -10.30
C ARG A 296 -7.26 5.20 -10.62
N LEU A 297 -7.69 6.45 -10.85
CA LEU A 297 -6.77 7.56 -11.12
C LEU A 297 -5.97 7.96 -9.88
N VAL A 298 -6.61 7.96 -8.70
CA VAL A 298 -5.97 8.23 -7.41
C VAL A 298 -4.96 7.13 -7.06
N SER A 299 -5.31 5.85 -7.23
CA SER A 299 -4.37 4.74 -7.05
C SER A 299 -3.18 4.78 -8.03
N ALA A 300 -3.35 5.36 -9.22
CA ALA A 300 -2.26 5.62 -10.16
C ALA A 300 -1.38 6.84 -9.78
N GLY A 301 -1.67 7.51 -8.66
CA GLY A 301 -0.90 8.64 -8.14
C GLY A 301 -1.33 10.02 -8.64
N HIS A 302 -2.46 10.13 -9.35
CA HIS A 302 -2.96 11.42 -9.83
C HIS A 302 -3.79 12.16 -8.77
N LYS A 303 -3.61 13.48 -8.68
CA LYS A 303 -4.55 14.39 -8.02
C LYS A 303 -5.73 14.63 -8.96
N VAL A 304 -6.96 14.35 -8.49
CA VAL A 304 -8.17 14.30 -9.31
C VAL A 304 -9.18 15.32 -8.80
N GLY A 305 -9.62 16.23 -9.67
CA GLY A 305 -10.62 17.25 -9.34
C GLY A 305 -11.96 16.95 -9.99
N VAL A 306 -13.02 16.77 -9.20
CA VAL A 306 -14.38 16.56 -9.70
C VAL A 306 -15.09 17.91 -9.83
N VAL A 307 -15.51 18.23 -11.05
CA VAL A 307 -16.16 19.50 -11.41
C VAL A 307 -17.62 19.23 -11.76
N ARG A 308 -18.54 19.48 -10.81
CA ARG A 308 -19.99 19.33 -10.99
C ARG A 308 -20.67 20.61 -11.47
N GLN A 309 -21.91 20.49 -11.92
CA GLN A 309 -22.79 21.63 -12.20
C GLN A 309 -23.51 22.07 -10.92
N LEU A 310 -23.57 23.38 -10.67
CA LEU A 310 -24.20 23.96 -9.47
C LEU A 310 -25.70 24.24 -9.64
N GLU A 311 -26.20 24.26 -10.87
CA GLU A 311 -27.59 24.58 -11.23
C GLU A 311 -28.22 23.35 -11.90
N THR A 312 -29.42 22.93 -11.50
CA THR A 312 -30.18 21.94 -12.27
C THR A 312 -30.89 22.58 -13.47
N ALA A 313 -31.44 21.74 -14.35
CA ALA A 313 -32.23 22.18 -15.49
C ALA A 313 -33.65 22.69 -15.12
N ALA A 314 -34.06 22.65 -13.85
CA ALA A 314 -35.34 23.18 -13.37
C ALA A 314 -35.15 24.58 -12.78
N LEU A 315 -34.37 24.73 -11.69
CA LEU A 315 -33.99 26.06 -11.14
C LEU A 315 -33.46 27.01 -12.22
N LYS A 316 -32.57 26.55 -13.11
CA LYS A 316 -31.99 27.40 -14.18
C LYS A 316 -33.03 27.93 -15.17
N LYS A 317 -34.15 27.23 -15.42
CA LYS A 317 -35.22 27.73 -16.29
C LYS A 317 -36.08 28.81 -15.63
N ALA A 318 -36.06 28.88 -14.29
CA ALA A 318 -36.79 29.86 -13.50
C ALA A 318 -35.96 31.12 -13.19
N GLY A 319 -34.67 30.96 -12.87
CA GLY A 319 -33.78 32.06 -12.53
C GLY A 319 -33.29 32.90 -13.73
N ASP A 320 -32.76 34.09 -13.42
CA ASP A 320 -32.33 35.08 -14.42
C ASP A 320 -31.24 34.57 -15.38
N ASN A 321 -30.40 33.64 -14.90
CA ASN A 321 -29.32 32.98 -15.65
C ASN A 321 -29.78 31.95 -16.70
N ARG A 322 -31.08 31.84 -16.99
CA ARG A 322 -31.66 30.90 -17.99
C ARG A 322 -30.97 30.84 -19.36
N ASN A 323 -30.35 31.94 -19.81
CA ASN A 323 -29.69 32.04 -21.11
C ASN A 323 -28.17 31.79 -21.08
N THR A 324 -27.56 31.56 -19.91
CA THR A 324 -26.12 31.33 -19.76
C THR A 324 -25.77 29.83 -19.81
N PRO A 325 -24.49 29.44 -19.96
CA PRO A 325 -24.06 28.06 -19.74
C PRO A 325 -24.31 27.62 -18.29
N PHE A 326 -24.47 26.33 -18.02
CA PHE A 326 -24.53 25.82 -16.63
C PHE A 326 -23.24 26.19 -15.88
N VAL A 327 -23.38 26.79 -14.69
CA VAL A 327 -22.23 27.13 -13.85
C VAL A 327 -21.60 25.85 -13.31
N ARG A 328 -20.26 25.78 -13.36
CA ARG A 328 -19.44 24.67 -12.91
C ARG A 328 -18.42 25.15 -11.89
N LYS A 329 -18.19 24.34 -10.85
CA LYS A 329 -17.15 24.56 -9.84
C LYS A 329 -16.49 23.22 -9.53
N LEU A 330 -15.21 23.25 -9.16
CA LEU A 330 -14.58 22.15 -8.44
C LEU A 330 -15.36 21.92 -7.13
N THR A 331 -15.93 20.73 -6.94
CA THR A 331 -16.68 20.38 -5.72
C THR A 331 -15.91 19.44 -4.81
N ASN A 332 -15.02 18.63 -5.36
CA ASN A 332 -14.23 17.66 -4.63
C ASN A 332 -12.83 17.58 -5.26
N LEU A 333 -11.82 17.48 -4.42
CA LEU A 333 -10.42 17.25 -4.79
C LEU A 333 -9.98 15.94 -4.11
N TYR A 334 -9.17 15.13 -4.78
CA TYR A 334 -8.74 13.83 -4.26
C TYR A 334 -7.28 13.52 -4.64
N THR A 335 -6.48 13.15 -3.65
CA THR A 335 -5.14 12.52 -3.76
C THR A 335 -5.15 11.19 -3.02
N LYS A 336 -4.04 10.44 -3.00
CA LYS A 336 -3.99 9.13 -2.34
C LYS A 336 -4.22 9.23 -0.82
N GLY A 337 -3.69 10.27 -0.16
CA GLY A 337 -3.90 10.51 1.27
C GLY A 337 -5.26 11.10 1.63
N THR A 338 -5.91 11.80 0.70
CA THR A 338 -7.19 12.51 0.94
C THR A 338 -8.43 11.80 0.38
N TYR A 339 -8.27 10.70 -0.36
CA TYR A 339 -9.40 9.94 -0.91
C TYR A 339 -10.11 9.11 0.17
N ILE A 340 -11.15 9.70 0.74
CA ILE A 340 -12.15 9.00 1.53
C ILE A 340 -13.19 8.42 0.56
N ASP A 341 -13.29 7.10 0.51
CA ASP A 341 -14.12 6.37 -0.45
C ASP A 341 -15.59 6.32 -0.01
N ASP A 342 -16.50 6.82 -0.85
CA ASP A 342 -17.94 6.92 -0.56
C ASP A 342 -18.66 5.55 -0.46
N ILE A 343 -18.07 4.44 -0.95
CA ILE A 343 -18.77 3.16 -1.18
C ILE A 343 -18.06 1.94 -0.55
N GLU A 344 -16.83 2.06 -0.07
CA GLU A 344 -16.03 0.93 0.47
C GLU A 344 -16.65 0.13 1.64
N GLY A 345 -17.76 0.58 2.22
CA GLY A 345 -18.55 -0.15 3.23
C GLY A 345 -19.76 -0.96 2.70
N LEU A 346 -20.07 -0.89 1.40
CA LEU A 346 -21.25 -1.55 0.80
C LEU A 346 -20.89 -2.73 -0.12
N ASP A 347 -19.79 -2.66 -0.86
CA ASP A 347 -19.26 -3.83 -1.57
C ASP A 347 -18.63 -4.81 -0.57
N GLY A 348 -18.86 -6.11 -0.76
CA GLY A 348 -18.31 -7.17 0.08
C GLY A 348 -16.76 -7.17 0.12
N PRO A 349 -16.14 -7.81 1.12
CA PRO A 349 -14.79 -7.51 1.59
C PRO A 349 -13.75 -7.46 0.47
N VAL A 350 -13.48 -6.24 0.01
CA VAL A 350 -12.40 -5.96 -0.94
C VAL A 350 -11.10 -6.39 -0.27
N ALA A 351 -10.32 -7.22 -0.97
CA ALA A 351 -9.01 -7.61 -0.50
C ALA A 351 -8.17 -6.34 -0.28
N ALA A 352 -7.52 -6.24 0.87
CA ALA A 352 -6.54 -5.19 1.09
C ALA A 352 -5.42 -5.34 0.03
N PRO A 353 -4.75 -4.25 -0.37
CA PRO A 353 -3.45 -4.36 -1.02
C PRO A 353 -2.57 -5.30 -0.20
N ALA A 354 -1.89 -6.25 -0.85
CA ALA A 354 -0.91 -7.09 -0.18
C ALA A 354 0.19 -6.18 0.38
N GLY A 355 0.31 -6.09 1.71
CA GLY A 355 0.97 -4.99 2.40
C GLY A 355 0.32 -4.60 3.73
N GLY A 356 -0.98 -4.89 3.93
CA GLY A 356 -1.69 -4.85 5.22
C GLY A 356 -1.90 -3.47 5.84
N ALA A 357 -1.11 -2.48 5.40
CA ALA A 357 -1.28 -1.08 5.66
C ALA A 357 -2.59 -0.55 5.02
N PRO A 358 -3.22 0.50 5.61
CA PRO A 358 -4.44 1.07 5.07
C PRO A 358 -4.22 1.59 3.64
N ALA A 359 -5.11 1.25 2.71
CA ALA A 359 -4.94 1.49 1.27
C ALA A 359 -4.73 2.97 0.85
N THR A 360 -4.99 3.90 1.77
CA THR A 360 -4.86 5.36 1.62
C THR A 360 -3.65 5.96 2.34
N GLY A 361 -2.92 5.19 3.18
CA GLY A 361 -1.69 5.61 3.86
C GLY A 361 -1.80 6.85 4.75
N HIS A 362 -0.64 7.38 5.17
CA HIS A 362 -0.53 8.70 5.80
C HIS A 362 -0.16 9.79 4.79
N LEU A 363 -0.60 11.02 5.06
CA LEU A 363 -0.07 12.26 4.49
C LEU A 363 0.92 12.83 5.50
N LEU A 364 2.21 13.00 5.15
CA LEU A 364 3.26 13.46 6.05
C LEU A 364 3.78 14.84 5.64
N CYS A 365 3.61 15.82 6.52
CA CYS A 365 4.25 17.12 6.42
C CYS A 365 5.63 17.07 7.09
N LEU A 366 6.60 17.71 6.44
CA LEU A 366 8.01 17.75 6.84
C LEU A 366 8.51 19.19 6.76
N THR A 367 9.22 19.66 7.78
CA THR A 367 10.04 20.87 7.69
C THR A 367 11.40 20.64 8.33
N GLU A 368 12.41 21.30 7.78
CA GLU A 368 13.81 21.18 8.20
C GLU A 368 14.35 22.56 8.63
N SER A 369 15.28 22.55 9.57
CA SER A 369 16.14 23.69 9.91
C SER A 369 17.56 23.20 10.19
N ASN A 370 18.55 23.99 9.77
CA ASN A 370 19.95 23.66 10.00
C ASN A 370 20.31 23.85 11.48
N ALA A 371 20.84 22.81 12.13
CA ALA A 371 21.23 22.82 13.54
C ALA A 371 22.76 22.94 13.73
N GLY A 372 23.54 23.04 12.65
CA GLY A 372 24.98 23.26 12.64
C GLY A 372 25.78 22.16 11.94
N GLY A 373 27.07 22.43 11.72
CA GLY A 373 27.97 21.53 11.00
C GLY A 373 27.86 21.62 9.48
N SER A 374 28.71 20.87 8.78
CA SER A 374 28.73 20.78 7.32
C SER A 374 29.40 19.47 6.87
N GLY A 375 29.05 18.99 5.67
CA GLY A 375 29.56 17.70 5.18
C GLY A 375 29.09 16.55 6.06
N THR A 376 30.01 15.70 6.52
CA THR A 376 29.70 14.54 7.39
C THR A 376 29.18 14.95 8.77
N ASP A 377 29.54 16.14 9.24
CA ASP A 377 29.16 16.65 10.57
C ASP A 377 27.84 17.45 10.53
N GLU A 378 27.15 17.47 9.38
CA GLU A 378 25.85 18.13 9.21
C GLU A 378 24.82 17.56 10.19
N LYS A 379 24.30 18.44 11.05
CA LYS A 379 23.17 18.18 11.95
C LYS A 379 22.01 19.09 11.58
N VAL A 380 20.83 18.51 11.50
CA VAL A 380 19.59 19.24 11.24
C VAL A 380 18.55 18.92 12.29
N ARG A 381 17.56 19.81 12.43
CA ARG A 381 16.35 19.57 13.20
C ARG A 381 15.19 19.42 12.25
N LEU A 382 14.38 18.38 12.45
CA LEU A 382 13.27 18.01 11.59
C LEU A 382 11.99 17.98 12.41
N GLY A 383 10.99 18.74 11.98
CA GLY A 383 9.61 18.62 12.46
C GLY A 383 8.80 17.78 11.47
N ILE A 384 7.99 16.86 12.00
CA ILE A 384 7.01 16.12 11.20
C ILE A 384 5.61 16.18 11.82
N VAL A 385 4.61 16.23 10.95
CA VAL A 385 3.19 15.98 11.28
C VAL A 385 2.65 15.03 10.21
N ALA A 386 2.34 13.80 10.59
CA ALA A 386 1.67 12.83 9.76
C ALA A 386 0.19 12.71 10.17
N VAL A 387 -0.70 12.72 9.19
CA VAL A 387 -2.15 12.56 9.40
C VAL A 387 -2.68 11.46 8.49
N GLN A 388 -3.62 10.66 9.00
CA GLN A 388 -4.41 9.75 8.19
C GLN A 388 -5.88 10.19 8.21
N PRO A 389 -6.34 10.98 7.22
CA PRO A 389 -7.72 11.47 7.16
C PRO A 389 -8.79 10.36 7.17
N THR A 390 -8.43 9.12 6.81
CA THR A 390 -9.35 7.96 6.79
C THR A 390 -9.52 7.22 8.12
N THR A 391 -8.74 7.56 9.15
CA THR A 391 -8.94 7.05 10.54
C THR A 391 -8.99 8.18 11.57
N GLY A 392 -8.52 9.38 11.23
CA GLY A 392 -8.45 10.53 12.13
C GLY A 392 -7.19 10.55 13.02
N ASP A 393 -6.20 9.69 12.74
CA ASP A 393 -4.96 9.63 13.51
C ASP A 393 -4.00 10.77 13.13
N VAL A 394 -3.39 11.40 14.14
CA VAL A 394 -2.40 12.48 13.98
C VAL A 394 -1.14 12.11 14.77
N ILE A 395 -0.02 11.92 14.07
CA ILE A 395 1.29 11.58 14.65
C ILE A 395 2.23 12.76 14.44
N TYR A 396 2.89 13.24 15.48
CA TYR A 396 3.84 14.36 15.38
C TYR A 396 5.18 14.05 16.05
N ASP A 397 6.26 14.70 15.59
CA ASP A 397 7.57 14.57 16.21
C ASP A 397 8.50 15.74 15.87
N ASP A 398 9.50 15.96 16.73
CA ASP A 398 10.58 16.94 16.54
C ASP A 398 11.88 16.33 17.06
N PHE A 399 12.87 16.20 16.17
CA PHE A 399 14.08 15.44 16.44
C PHE A 399 15.29 16.05 15.70
N PHE A 400 16.48 15.72 16.18
CA PHE A 400 17.72 15.99 15.47
C PHE A 400 18.14 14.77 14.66
N ASP A 401 18.71 15.00 13.47
CA ASP A 401 19.19 13.94 12.59
C ASP A 401 20.56 14.32 12.00
N GLY A 402 21.36 13.30 11.66
CA GLY A 402 22.69 13.45 11.10
C GLY A 402 22.71 13.36 9.57
N PHE A 403 23.90 13.45 8.99
CA PHE A 403 24.12 13.37 7.54
C PHE A 403 23.40 12.20 6.83
N MET A 404 23.33 11.02 7.45
CA MET A 404 22.72 9.83 6.84
C MET A 404 21.17 9.81 6.82
N ARG A 405 20.52 10.64 7.65
CA ARG A 405 19.05 10.71 7.85
C ARG A 405 18.39 9.42 8.40
N SER A 406 19.09 8.73 9.32
CA SER A 406 18.68 7.44 9.91
C SER A 406 17.47 7.55 10.86
N GLU A 407 17.32 8.70 11.54
CA GLU A 407 16.14 8.97 12.39
C GLU A 407 14.89 9.28 11.55
N LEU A 408 15.04 10.04 10.47
CA LEU A 408 13.97 10.30 9.50
C LEU A 408 13.55 9.01 8.79
N GLU A 409 14.50 8.21 8.27
CA GLU A 409 14.21 6.92 7.62
C GLU A 409 13.39 5.98 8.51
N THR A 410 13.79 5.88 9.79
CA THR A 410 13.05 5.09 10.80
C THR A 410 11.60 5.54 10.93
N ARG A 411 11.35 6.86 11.00
CA ARG A 411 9.98 7.41 11.08
C ARG A 411 9.17 7.15 9.81
N LEU A 412 9.78 7.28 8.63
CA LEU A 412 9.13 7.03 7.34
C LEU A 412 8.73 5.56 7.18
N LEU A 413 9.54 4.60 7.64
CA LEU A 413 9.23 3.16 7.59
C LEU A 413 8.11 2.76 8.57
N HIS A 414 8.06 3.37 9.76
CA HIS A 414 6.97 3.13 10.73
C HIS A 414 5.63 3.71 10.25
N ILE A 415 5.64 4.98 9.83
CA ILE A 415 4.45 5.75 9.41
C ILE A 415 3.93 5.25 8.06
N ALA A 416 4.82 4.93 7.12
CA ALA A 416 4.50 4.65 5.72
C ALA A 416 3.61 5.75 5.08
N PRO A 417 4.18 6.94 4.76
CA PRO A 417 3.46 7.96 4.04
C PRO A 417 3.22 7.55 2.57
N CYS A 418 2.06 7.92 2.05
CA CYS A 418 1.73 7.83 0.62
C CYS A 418 1.84 9.19 -0.09
N GLU A 419 1.95 10.28 0.67
CA GLU A 419 2.02 11.65 0.18
C GLU A 419 2.83 12.50 1.17
N PHE A 420 3.69 13.37 0.63
CA PHE A 420 4.59 14.26 1.38
C PHE A 420 4.21 15.72 1.12
N LEU A 421 4.20 16.54 2.17
CA LEU A 421 4.07 17.99 2.13
C LEU A 421 5.35 18.63 2.68
N ILE A 422 6.23 19.14 1.82
CA ILE A 422 7.51 19.72 2.24
C ILE A 422 7.37 21.23 2.42
N VAL A 423 7.61 21.72 3.64
CA VAL A 423 7.53 23.14 4.00
C VAL A 423 8.92 23.76 3.99
N GLY A 424 9.20 24.51 2.92
CA GLY A 424 10.48 25.18 2.66
C GLY A 424 11.50 24.33 1.89
N ALA A 425 12.74 24.80 1.90
CA ALA A 425 13.88 24.04 1.38
C ALA A 425 14.34 22.99 2.41
N VAL A 426 14.75 21.82 1.90
CA VAL A 426 15.33 20.70 2.65
C VAL A 426 16.77 20.44 2.18
N SER A 427 17.56 19.70 2.96
CA SER A 427 18.93 19.38 2.57
C SER A 427 18.97 18.39 1.39
N LYS A 428 20.14 18.30 0.73
CA LYS A 428 20.36 17.30 -0.34
C LYS A 428 20.32 15.85 0.17
N ALA A 429 20.52 15.61 1.46
CA ALA A 429 20.39 14.28 2.06
C ALA A 429 18.92 13.94 2.32
N THR A 430 18.16 14.88 2.91
CA THR A 430 16.71 14.77 3.12
C THR A 430 15.98 14.58 1.79
N GLU A 431 16.31 15.40 0.78
CA GLU A 431 15.73 15.33 -0.56
C GLU A 431 15.95 13.97 -1.21
N LYS A 432 17.19 13.46 -1.23
CA LYS A 432 17.51 12.12 -1.76
C LYS A 432 16.72 11.00 -1.07
N LEU A 433 16.51 11.09 0.24
CA LEU A 433 15.75 10.08 0.99
C LEU A 433 14.26 10.12 0.61
N VAL A 434 13.68 11.33 0.51
CA VAL A 434 12.29 11.49 0.05
C VAL A 434 12.13 11.08 -1.42
N GLU A 435 13.07 11.41 -2.31
CA GLU A 435 13.07 10.95 -3.71
C GLU A 435 13.22 9.43 -3.83
N HIS A 436 14.09 8.80 -3.02
CA HIS A 436 14.26 7.35 -3.02
C HIS A 436 12.98 6.63 -2.61
N LEU A 437 12.41 7.02 -1.45
CA LEU A 437 11.19 6.41 -0.94
C LEU A 437 9.99 6.74 -1.82
N SER A 438 9.73 8.01 -2.16
CA SER A 438 8.61 8.37 -3.05
C SER A 438 8.75 7.81 -4.46
N GLY A 439 9.97 7.68 -4.98
CA GLY A 439 10.25 7.20 -6.31
C GLY A 439 10.17 5.67 -6.48
N SER A 440 10.52 4.91 -5.43
CA SER A 440 10.61 3.45 -5.46
C SER A 440 9.26 2.74 -5.29
N ARG A 441 9.19 1.51 -5.79
CA ARG A 441 8.07 0.57 -5.55
C ARG A 441 8.29 -0.32 -4.33
N THR A 442 9.41 -0.13 -3.60
CA THR A 442 9.73 -0.83 -2.35
C THR A 442 9.08 -0.20 -1.12
N ASN A 443 8.28 0.86 -1.27
CA ASN A 443 7.38 1.32 -0.21
C ASN A 443 6.40 0.22 0.20
N VAL A 444 5.91 0.30 1.44
CA VAL A 444 4.93 -0.63 2.05
C VAL A 444 3.66 -0.84 1.19
N PHE A 445 3.34 0.08 0.28
CA PHE A 445 2.16 0.01 -0.61
C PHE A 445 2.45 -0.45 -2.06
N GLY A 446 3.69 -0.72 -2.46
CA GLY A 446 4.07 -1.06 -3.85
C GLY A 446 4.01 0.11 -4.86
N ASP A 447 3.64 1.30 -4.37
CA ASP A 447 3.31 2.49 -5.15
C ASP A 447 4.27 3.66 -4.85
N ARG A 448 4.36 4.56 -5.83
CA ARG A 448 5.09 5.83 -5.71
C ARG A 448 4.30 6.79 -4.80
N ALA A 449 4.98 7.49 -3.91
CA ALA A 449 4.35 8.54 -3.10
C ALA A 449 4.27 9.86 -3.88
N ARG A 450 3.24 10.67 -3.62
CA ARG A 450 3.16 12.04 -4.15
C ARG A 450 4.01 12.97 -3.28
N VAL A 451 4.60 14.00 -3.88
CA VAL A 451 5.31 15.07 -3.16
C VAL A 451 4.74 16.42 -3.59
N GLU A 452 4.32 17.22 -2.62
CA GLU A 452 3.81 18.58 -2.76
C GLU A 452 4.67 19.51 -1.89
N ARG A 453 4.79 20.80 -2.24
CA ARG A 453 5.67 21.75 -1.53
C ARG A 453 4.96 23.05 -1.22
N THR A 454 5.36 23.67 -0.11
CA THR A 454 4.89 24.98 0.34
C THR A 454 6.10 25.87 0.65
N GLU A 455 6.04 27.14 0.25
CA GLU A 455 7.11 28.09 0.52
C GLU A 455 7.16 28.47 2.01
N LYS A 456 8.38 28.65 2.54
CA LYS A 456 8.64 28.96 3.96
C LYS A 456 9.19 30.38 4.07
N SER A 457 8.28 31.33 4.29
CA SER A 457 8.63 32.74 4.50
C SER A 457 9.37 32.94 5.83
N LYS A 458 10.11 34.06 5.98
CA LYS A 458 10.82 34.39 7.23
C LYS A 458 9.88 34.57 8.43
N THR A 459 8.60 34.87 8.19
CA THR A 459 7.56 35.06 9.21
C THR A 459 6.66 33.84 9.41
N PHE A 460 6.90 32.74 8.69
CA PHE A 460 5.99 31.58 8.63
C PHE A 460 5.72 30.95 10.00
N ALA A 461 6.72 30.88 10.89
CA ALA A 461 6.55 30.35 12.24
C ALA A 461 5.55 31.17 13.09
N ALA A 462 5.69 32.50 13.09
CA ALA A 462 4.76 33.39 13.80
C ALA A 462 3.34 33.33 13.20
N GLN A 463 3.26 33.32 11.86
CA GLN A 463 1.99 33.18 11.13
C GLN A 463 1.32 31.83 11.43
N ALA A 464 2.09 30.75 11.60
CA ALA A 464 1.57 29.43 11.96
C ALA A 464 0.96 29.41 13.37
N TYR A 465 1.61 30.02 14.38
CA TYR A 465 1.03 30.14 15.71
C TYR A 465 -0.29 30.93 15.70
N THR A 466 -0.37 32.06 14.99
CA THR A 466 -1.61 32.83 14.83
C THR A 466 -2.69 32.01 14.13
N HIS A 467 -2.39 31.41 12.97
CA HIS A 467 -3.34 30.63 12.18
C HIS A 467 -3.94 29.44 12.95
N ILE A 468 -3.12 28.70 13.71
CA ILE A 468 -3.59 27.58 14.54
C ILE A 468 -4.43 28.09 15.72
N SER A 469 -4.03 29.22 16.33
CA SER A 469 -4.81 29.85 17.41
C SER A 469 -6.18 30.31 16.90
N ASP A 470 -6.24 30.99 15.75
CA ASP A 470 -7.48 31.45 15.13
C ASP A 470 -8.37 30.28 14.68
N TYR A 471 -7.79 29.19 14.15
CA TYR A 471 -8.50 27.99 13.71
C TYR A 471 -9.27 27.31 14.87
N HIS A 472 -8.66 27.25 16.06
CA HIS A 472 -9.29 26.68 17.25
C HIS A 472 -10.17 27.71 17.99
N ALA A 473 -9.73 28.98 18.10
CA ALA A 473 -10.48 30.05 18.78
C ALA A 473 -11.76 30.44 18.04
N GLY A 474 -11.78 30.40 16.71
CA GLY A 474 -12.98 30.65 15.91
C GLY A 474 -14.13 29.67 16.19
N LYS A 475 -13.84 28.51 16.81
CA LYS A 475 -14.81 27.49 17.21
C LYS A 475 -15.20 27.58 18.70
N MET A 476 -14.66 28.54 19.46
CA MET A 476 -15.07 28.79 20.85
C MET A 476 -16.45 29.44 20.97
N GLN A 477 -17.05 29.88 19.87
CA GLN A 477 -18.37 30.53 19.84
C GLN A 477 -19.55 29.53 19.69
N SER A 478 -19.28 28.23 19.54
CA SER A 478 -20.31 27.18 19.61
C SER A 478 -20.30 26.49 20.97
N ASP A 479 -21.48 26.49 21.61
CA ASP A 479 -21.71 25.93 22.94
C ASP A 479 -21.32 24.44 23.01
N ASP A 480 -20.23 24.16 23.73
CA ASP A 480 -20.19 23.11 24.75
C ASP A 480 -18.92 23.25 25.60
N THR A 481 -18.90 22.62 26.78
CA THR A 481 -17.83 22.58 27.82
C THR A 481 -16.48 23.27 27.51
N SER A 482 -16.15 24.31 28.27
CA SER A 482 -14.91 25.09 28.13
C SER A 482 -13.61 24.38 28.54
N GLU A 483 -13.67 23.40 29.46
CA GLU A 483 -12.47 22.82 30.07
C GLU A 483 -11.68 21.90 29.12
N GLU A 484 -12.35 20.96 28.41
CA GLU A 484 -11.67 20.14 27.39
C GLU A 484 -11.11 21.01 26.25
N LYS A 485 -11.83 22.08 25.87
CA LYS A 485 -11.42 23.04 24.84
C LYS A 485 -10.19 23.87 25.27
N SER A 486 -10.00 24.14 26.56
CA SER A 486 -8.77 24.76 27.09
C SER A 486 -7.59 23.78 27.05
N ALA A 487 -7.76 22.57 27.60
CA ALA A 487 -6.71 21.55 27.62
C ALA A 487 -6.24 21.14 26.20
N MET A 488 -7.12 21.28 25.21
CA MET A 488 -6.83 21.17 23.79
C MET A 488 -5.86 22.25 23.29
N LEU A 489 -6.09 23.53 23.61
CA LEU A 489 -5.14 24.61 23.30
C LEU A 489 -3.82 24.42 24.04
N ASP A 490 -3.85 24.02 25.32
CA ASP A 490 -2.63 23.78 26.11
C ASP A 490 -1.72 22.71 25.48
N LYS A 491 -2.30 21.62 24.95
CA LYS A 491 -1.56 20.59 24.19
C LYS A 491 -0.95 21.15 22.90
N VAL A 492 -1.68 22.00 22.18
CA VAL A 492 -1.20 22.61 20.93
C VAL A 492 -0.12 23.66 21.19
N HIS A 493 -0.21 24.41 22.30
CA HIS A 493 0.83 25.35 22.75
C HIS A 493 2.10 24.64 23.28
N GLN A 494 2.02 23.36 23.64
CA GLN A 494 3.18 22.52 23.99
C GLN A 494 3.92 21.95 22.76
N LEU A 495 3.42 22.16 21.53
CA LEU A 495 4.10 21.76 20.31
C LEU A 495 5.27 22.68 20.01
N SER A 496 6.37 22.12 19.49
CA SER A 496 7.54 22.90 19.08
C SER A 496 7.31 23.65 17.78
N GLU A 497 8.08 24.73 17.57
CA GLU A 497 8.00 25.60 16.38
C GLU A 497 8.01 24.81 15.05
N SER A 498 8.88 23.80 14.94
CA SER A 498 8.97 22.92 13.76
C SER A 498 7.67 22.15 13.49
N VAL A 499 7.02 21.64 14.55
CA VAL A 499 5.76 20.90 14.48
C VAL A 499 4.59 21.86 14.22
N THR A 500 4.56 23.02 14.85
CA THR A 500 3.57 24.08 14.63
C THR A 500 3.57 24.57 13.17
N MET A 501 4.76 24.77 12.57
CA MET A 501 4.87 25.08 11.14
C MET A 501 4.28 23.98 10.27
N CYS A 502 4.56 22.71 10.56
CA CYS A 502 4.01 21.57 9.81
C CYS A 502 2.49 21.44 9.98
N LEU A 503 1.97 21.62 11.20
CA LEU A 503 0.55 21.57 11.50
C LEU A 503 -0.23 22.66 10.75
N SER A 504 0.28 23.90 10.75
CA SER A 504 -0.36 25.01 10.03
C SER A 504 -0.37 24.77 8.51
N ALA A 505 0.74 24.30 7.93
CA ALA A 505 0.79 23.94 6.52
C ALA A 505 -0.19 22.79 6.17
N MET A 506 -0.31 21.80 7.06
CA MET A 506 -1.21 20.67 6.89
C MET A 506 -2.69 21.06 7.02
N ILE A 507 -3.05 21.98 7.92
CA ILE A 507 -4.39 22.57 8.02
C ILE A 507 -4.74 23.28 6.69
N THR A 508 -3.84 24.14 6.20
CA THR A 508 -4.05 24.85 4.93
C THR A 508 -4.19 23.88 3.75
N HIS A 509 -3.35 22.84 3.67
CA HIS A 509 -3.44 21.82 2.61
C HIS A 509 -4.77 21.06 2.69
N LEU A 510 -5.18 20.56 3.86
CA LEU A 510 -6.43 19.79 4.00
C LEU A 510 -7.71 20.62 3.84
N THR A 511 -7.67 21.94 4.06
CA THR A 511 -8.79 22.86 3.79
C THR A 511 -9.20 22.82 2.31
N ASP A 512 -8.27 22.68 1.36
CA ASP A 512 -8.58 22.54 -0.08
C ASP A 512 -9.35 21.24 -0.43
N TYR A 513 -9.43 20.29 0.51
CA TYR A 513 -10.14 19.00 0.36
C TYR A 513 -11.39 18.90 1.26
N GLY A 514 -11.62 19.87 2.15
CA GLY A 514 -12.66 19.78 3.20
C GLY A 514 -12.41 18.60 4.14
N LEU A 515 -11.22 18.58 4.75
CA LEU A 515 -10.70 17.52 5.64
C LEU A 515 -9.94 18.09 6.86
N GLU A 516 -9.76 19.39 6.96
CA GLU A 516 -9.07 20.12 8.02
C GLU A 516 -9.61 19.81 9.43
N HIS A 517 -10.90 19.51 9.53
CA HIS A 517 -11.59 19.09 10.76
C HIS A 517 -10.97 17.86 11.44
N VAL A 518 -10.10 17.10 10.77
CA VAL A 518 -9.30 16.05 11.41
C VAL A 518 -8.51 16.56 12.62
N PHE A 519 -8.12 17.83 12.64
CA PHE A 519 -7.35 18.45 13.73
C PHE A 519 -8.21 18.95 14.90
N ASP A 520 -9.54 18.90 14.80
CA ASP A 520 -10.43 19.11 15.95
C ASP A 520 -10.40 17.91 16.91
N LEU A 521 -10.00 16.72 16.42
CA LEU A 521 -9.97 15.46 17.16
C LEU A 521 -8.72 15.31 18.05
N THR A 522 -8.49 16.25 18.97
CA THR A 522 -7.20 16.39 19.68
C THR A 522 -6.86 15.29 20.68
N LYS A 523 -7.80 14.39 21.01
CA LYS A 523 -7.53 13.11 21.69
C LYS A 523 -6.75 12.12 20.80
N ASN A 524 -6.68 12.34 19.48
CA ASN A 524 -5.95 11.48 18.54
C ASN A 524 -4.48 11.88 18.32
N PHE A 525 -4.04 13.06 18.80
CA PHE A 525 -2.66 13.54 18.64
C PHE A 525 -1.69 12.69 19.47
N GLN A 526 -0.67 12.13 18.81
CA GLN A 526 0.29 11.21 19.41
C GLN A 526 1.73 11.59 19.02
N SER A 527 2.61 11.75 20.02
CA SER A 527 4.04 11.89 19.77
C SER A 527 4.62 10.58 19.22
N PHE A 528 5.54 10.67 18.25
CA PHE A 528 6.30 9.51 17.80
C PHE A 528 7.35 9.07 18.84
N SER A 529 8.14 10.01 19.37
CA SER A 529 9.27 9.77 20.27
C SER A 529 8.90 9.52 21.75
N ALA A 530 7.64 9.20 22.05
CA ALA A 530 7.24 8.82 23.40
C ALA A 530 7.96 7.52 23.85
N ARG A 531 8.81 7.61 24.88
CA ARG A 531 9.65 6.50 25.42
C ARG A 531 8.87 5.40 26.15
N SER A 532 7.60 5.16 25.80
CA SER A 532 6.79 4.03 26.25
C SER A 532 7.04 2.75 25.44
N HIS A 533 7.78 2.85 24.33
CA HIS A 533 7.96 1.77 23.35
C HIS A 533 9.42 1.47 23.05
N MET A 534 9.70 0.19 22.76
CA MET A 534 11.00 -0.30 22.31
C MET A 534 11.41 0.37 20.99
N LEU A 535 12.65 0.84 20.91
CA LEU A 535 13.20 1.39 19.68
C LEU A 535 13.52 0.26 18.70
N LEU A 536 12.77 0.21 17.61
CA LEU A 536 13.05 -0.60 16.42
C LEU A 536 13.39 0.35 15.27
N ASN A 537 14.68 0.51 14.97
CA ASN A 537 15.14 1.38 13.89
C ASN A 537 14.83 0.79 12.49
N GLY A 538 14.90 1.63 11.45
CA GLY A 538 14.54 1.23 10.08
C GLY A 538 15.28 -0.01 9.56
N ASN A 539 16.57 -0.13 9.90
CA ASN A 539 17.38 -1.29 9.57
C ASN A 539 16.91 -2.56 10.30
N THR A 540 16.52 -2.45 11.58
CA THR A 540 16.03 -3.57 12.38
C THR A 540 14.65 -4.07 11.93
N LEU A 541 13.73 -3.15 11.59
CA LEU A 541 12.45 -3.51 10.96
C LEU A 541 12.64 -4.34 9.69
N SER A 542 13.63 -3.95 8.89
CA SER A 542 13.94 -4.56 7.58
C SER A 542 14.73 -5.87 7.72
N SER A 543 15.72 -5.90 8.61
CA SER A 543 16.64 -7.03 8.84
C SER A 543 15.99 -8.20 9.59
N LEU A 544 15.00 -7.92 10.43
CA LEU A 544 14.18 -8.93 11.12
C LEU A 544 12.86 -9.22 10.40
N GLU A 545 12.62 -8.61 9.23
CA GLU A 545 11.43 -8.85 8.39
C GLU A 545 10.11 -8.67 9.17
N ILE A 546 10.01 -7.57 9.93
CA ILE A 546 8.92 -7.33 10.89
C ILE A 546 7.57 -7.13 10.20
N TYR A 547 7.53 -6.32 9.13
CA TYR A 547 6.31 -6.04 8.36
C TYR A 547 6.27 -6.77 7.01
N GLN A 548 7.41 -6.83 6.30
CA GLN A 548 7.56 -7.39 4.96
C GLN A 548 8.85 -8.22 4.90
N ASN A 549 8.89 -9.22 4.00
CA ASN A 549 10.11 -9.99 3.75
C ASN A 549 11.04 -9.29 2.74
N GLN A 550 12.32 -9.68 2.71
CA GLN A 550 13.35 -9.11 1.83
C GLN A 550 13.37 -9.71 0.41
N THR A 551 12.58 -10.75 0.14
CA THR A 551 12.66 -11.57 -1.09
C THR A 551 11.65 -11.22 -2.18
N ASP A 552 10.41 -10.88 -1.81
CA ASP A 552 9.36 -10.41 -2.72
C ASP A 552 8.66 -9.12 -2.24
N HIS A 553 9.13 -8.56 -1.12
CA HIS A 553 8.57 -7.38 -0.44
C HIS A 553 7.09 -7.49 -0.06
N THR A 554 6.51 -8.69 -0.03
CA THR A 554 5.16 -8.90 0.52
C THR A 554 5.22 -9.08 2.04
N GLU A 555 4.05 -8.98 2.69
CA GLU A 555 3.89 -9.36 4.10
C GLU A 555 4.13 -10.86 4.33
N LYS A 556 4.01 -11.71 3.30
CA LYS A 556 3.90 -13.15 3.53
C LYS A 556 5.22 -13.67 4.11
N GLY A 557 5.13 -14.25 5.31
CA GLY A 557 6.29 -14.73 6.06
C GLY A 557 6.95 -13.68 6.96
N SER A 558 6.44 -12.44 7.05
CA SER A 558 6.89 -11.45 8.04
C SER A 558 6.37 -11.75 9.45
N LEU A 559 6.97 -11.16 10.49
CA LEU A 559 6.49 -11.31 11.86
C LEU A 559 5.02 -10.87 12.01
N PHE A 560 4.65 -9.74 11.38
CA PHE A 560 3.26 -9.26 11.39
C PHE A 560 2.29 -10.27 10.77
N PHE A 561 2.64 -10.87 9.63
CA PHE A 561 1.81 -11.90 8.99
C PHE A 561 1.63 -13.15 9.86
N ILE A 562 2.67 -13.56 10.58
CA ILE A 562 2.60 -14.69 11.52
C ILE A 562 1.62 -14.40 12.66
N LEU A 563 1.72 -13.22 13.29
CA LEU A 563 0.91 -12.82 14.44
C LEU A 563 -0.53 -12.43 14.09
N ASN A 564 -0.80 -12.03 12.84
CA ASN A 564 -2.09 -11.49 12.43
C ASN A 564 -3.15 -12.59 12.17
N ARG A 565 -4.03 -12.77 13.14
CA ARG A 565 -5.24 -13.60 13.10
C ARG A 565 -6.51 -12.78 13.38
N THR A 566 -6.42 -11.45 13.34
CA THR A 566 -7.53 -10.51 13.58
C THR A 566 -8.69 -10.73 12.61
N LYS A 567 -9.92 -10.41 13.05
CA LYS A 567 -11.13 -10.55 12.24
C LYS A 567 -11.57 -9.21 11.62
N THR A 568 -11.19 -8.08 12.23
CA THR A 568 -11.61 -6.72 11.86
C THR A 568 -10.47 -5.90 11.25
N ARG A 569 -10.82 -4.89 10.43
CA ARG A 569 -9.81 -4.01 9.78
C ARG A 569 -9.14 -3.04 10.76
N PHE A 570 -9.85 -2.58 11.79
CA PHE A 570 -9.30 -1.72 12.84
C PHE A 570 -8.42 -2.53 13.82
N GLY A 571 -8.81 -3.77 14.17
CA GLY A 571 -7.94 -4.71 14.89
C GLY A 571 -6.65 -5.01 14.13
N GLN A 572 -6.73 -5.26 12.81
CA GLN A 572 -5.54 -5.44 11.96
C GLN A 572 -4.58 -4.23 12.02
N ARG A 573 -5.10 -3.00 11.98
CA ARG A 573 -4.31 -1.77 12.10
C ARG A 573 -3.67 -1.61 13.49
N LEU A 574 -4.42 -1.86 14.56
CA LEU A 574 -3.93 -1.77 15.93
C LEU A 574 -2.84 -2.82 16.20
N LEU A 575 -3.00 -4.05 15.71
CA LEU A 575 -1.98 -5.09 15.83
C LEU A 575 -0.70 -4.70 15.08
N ARG A 576 -0.79 -4.12 13.86
CA ARG A 576 0.40 -3.63 13.14
C ARG A 576 1.16 -2.60 13.99
N LYS A 577 0.45 -1.68 14.65
CA LYS A 577 1.02 -0.69 15.56
C LYS A 577 1.67 -1.32 16.79
N TRP A 578 1.08 -2.35 17.38
CA TRP A 578 1.69 -3.08 18.51
C TRP A 578 2.97 -3.82 18.08
N VAL A 579 2.97 -4.47 16.92
CA VAL A 579 4.13 -5.23 16.41
C VAL A 579 5.34 -4.33 16.13
N GLY A 580 5.13 -3.13 15.58
CA GLY A 580 6.21 -2.15 15.39
C GLY A 580 6.59 -1.37 16.65
N ARG A 581 5.79 -1.39 17.71
CA ARG A 581 6.04 -0.65 18.95
C ARG A 581 5.80 -1.52 20.19
N PRO A 582 6.67 -2.53 20.45
CA PRO A 582 6.65 -3.31 21.69
C PRO A 582 6.70 -2.40 22.93
N LEU A 583 6.15 -2.84 24.06
CA LEU A 583 6.07 -2.04 25.28
C LEU A 583 7.39 -2.05 26.07
N LEU A 584 7.69 -0.92 26.74
CA LEU A 584 8.69 -0.84 27.81
C LEU A 584 8.06 -0.88 29.21
N ASP A 585 6.78 -0.47 29.32
CA ASP A 585 6.03 -0.54 30.57
C ASP A 585 5.67 -1.99 30.92
N GLN A 586 6.30 -2.51 31.97
CA GLN A 586 6.11 -3.87 32.47
C GLN A 586 4.71 -4.10 33.05
N GLN A 587 4.02 -3.07 33.56
CA GLN A 587 2.65 -3.22 34.06
C GLN A 587 1.68 -3.41 32.89
N GLN A 588 1.68 -2.50 31.91
CA GLN A 588 0.87 -2.63 30.68
C GLN A 588 1.13 -3.97 29.97
N LEU A 589 2.39 -4.42 29.97
CA LEU A 589 2.79 -5.69 29.39
C LEU A 589 2.24 -6.90 30.16
N GLN A 590 2.27 -6.87 31.50
CA GLN A 590 1.64 -7.89 32.34
C GLN A 590 0.11 -7.91 32.18
N HIS A 591 -0.55 -6.75 32.06
CA HIS A 591 -1.99 -6.69 31.76
C HIS A 591 -2.34 -7.35 30.41
N ARG A 592 -1.54 -7.14 29.35
CA ARG A 592 -1.71 -7.84 28.07
C ARG A 592 -1.49 -9.35 28.18
N ILE A 593 -0.41 -9.78 28.83
CA ILE A 593 -0.08 -11.20 28.97
C ILE A 593 -1.14 -11.92 29.80
N GLY A 594 -1.66 -11.29 30.87
CA GLY A 594 -2.76 -11.81 31.68
C GLY A 594 -4.10 -11.84 30.93
N ALA A 595 -4.37 -10.89 30.04
CA ALA A 595 -5.51 -10.95 29.13
C ALA A 595 -5.40 -12.12 28.13
N VAL A 596 -4.23 -12.33 27.52
CA VAL A 596 -3.99 -13.47 26.61
C VAL A 596 -4.09 -14.81 27.35
N GLU A 597 -3.62 -14.88 28.59
CA GLU A 597 -3.74 -16.05 29.47
C GLU A 597 -5.21 -16.36 29.85
N GLU A 598 -6.00 -15.36 30.24
CA GLU A 598 -7.43 -15.59 30.57
C GLU A 598 -8.28 -15.91 29.33
N LEU A 599 -7.91 -15.44 28.13
CA LEU A 599 -8.57 -15.85 26.87
C LEU A 599 -8.28 -17.31 26.48
N LEU A 600 -7.22 -17.93 27.02
CA LEU A 600 -6.90 -19.34 26.82
C LEU A 600 -7.54 -20.27 27.87
N ASP A 601 -8.05 -19.72 28.97
CA ASP A 601 -8.62 -20.49 30.08
C ASP A 601 -9.89 -21.25 29.61
N THR A 602 -9.91 -22.56 29.86
CA THR A 602 -11.05 -23.42 29.52
C THR A 602 -12.33 -23.01 30.26
N ASP A 603 -12.21 -22.45 31.48
CA ASP A 603 -13.35 -21.95 32.25
C ASP A 603 -13.91 -20.63 31.66
N ARG A 604 -13.19 -20.01 30.73
CA ARG A 604 -13.56 -18.78 30.00
C ARG A 604 -13.94 -19.00 28.54
N ALA A 605 -13.95 -20.24 28.07
CA ALA A 605 -14.23 -20.57 26.67
C ALA A 605 -15.55 -19.95 26.14
N VAL A 606 -16.63 -19.96 26.94
CA VAL A 606 -17.94 -19.40 26.51
C VAL A 606 -17.92 -17.87 26.37
N PRO A 607 -17.43 -17.08 27.36
CA PRO A 607 -17.12 -15.66 27.16
C PRO A 607 -16.19 -15.38 25.97
N THR A 608 -15.09 -16.14 25.82
CA THR A 608 -14.13 -15.97 24.71
C THR A 608 -14.80 -16.19 23.35
N ASP A 609 -15.60 -17.25 23.20
CA ASP A 609 -16.34 -17.54 21.97
C ASP A 609 -17.43 -16.49 21.68
N ARG A 610 -18.03 -15.86 22.70
CA ARG A 610 -18.93 -14.71 22.50
C ARG A 610 -18.21 -13.56 21.81
N ILE A 611 -17.00 -13.21 22.26
CA ILE A 611 -16.19 -12.14 21.62
C ILE A 611 -15.79 -12.56 20.19
N LYS A 612 -15.32 -13.80 19.99
CA LYS A 612 -14.96 -14.32 18.65
C LYS A 612 -16.15 -14.27 17.68
N ASN A 613 -17.34 -14.65 18.14
CA ASN A 613 -18.57 -14.59 17.34
C ASN A 613 -19.00 -13.16 17.05
N LEU A 614 -18.94 -12.23 18.00
CA LEU A 614 -19.28 -10.82 17.78
C LEU A 614 -18.39 -10.22 16.68
N LEU A 615 -17.07 -10.34 16.81
CA LEU A 615 -16.10 -9.79 15.85
C LEU A 615 -16.27 -10.40 14.45
N ALA A 616 -16.63 -11.68 14.35
CA ALA A 616 -16.91 -12.34 13.07
C ALA A 616 -18.17 -11.82 12.35
N HIS A 617 -19.09 -11.14 13.07
CA HIS A 617 -20.27 -10.50 12.48
C HIS A 617 -20.02 -9.03 12.08
N VAL A 618 -18.94 -8.38 12.54
CA VAL A 618 -18.57 -7.02 12.15
C VAL A 618 -17.95 -7.02 10.74
N ARG A 619 -18.80 -6.85 9.72
CA ARG A 619 -18.41 -6.91 8.29
C ARG A 619 -17.86 -5.59 7.73
N GLY A 620 -18.12 -4.47 8.40
CA GLY A 620 -17.71 -3.12 7.97
C GLY A 620 -16.47 -2.59 8.71
N ASP A 621 -15.74 -1.68 8.08
CA ASP A 621 -14.62 -0.96 8.71
C ASP A 621 -15.16 0.24 9.51
N LEU A 622 -15.67 -0.03 10.72
CA LEU A 622 -16.39 0.95 11.54
C LEU A 622 -15.60 2.24 11.81
N GLU A 623 -14.27 2.16 11.95
CA GLU A 623 -13.40 3.34 12.14
C GLU A 623 -13.41 4.25 10.91
N LYS A 624 -13.38 3.68 9.70
CA LYS A 624 -13.52 4.44 8.44
C LYS A 624 -14.91 5.03 8.27
N SER A 625 -15.96 4.27 8.58
CA SER A 625 -17.33 4.79 8.40
C SER A 625 -17.67 5.86 9.46
N LEU A 626 -17.15 5.76 10.67
CA LEU A 626 -17.28 6.81 11.69
C LEU A 626 -16.63 8.14 11.24
N ILE A 627 -15.43 8.12 10.62
CA ILE A 627 -14.85 9.36 10.10
C ILE A 627 -15.60 9.88 8.85
N ARG A 628 -16.24 9.01 8.04
CA ARG A 628 -17.15 9.46 6.96
C ARG A 628 -18.39 10.18 7.50
N ILE A 629 -18.96 9.69 8.61
CA ILE A 629 -20.06 10.36 9.31
C ILE A 629 -19.59 11.74 9.76
N TYR A 630 -18.42 11.81 10.40
CA TYR A 630 -17.82 13.06 10.87
C TYR A 630 -17.61 14.11 9.75
N TYR A 631 -17.04 13.74 8.60
CA TYR A 631 -16.92 14.66 7.44
C TYR A 631 -18.22 14.84 6.63
N LYS A 632 -19.35 14.25 7.06
CA LYS A 632 -20.65 14.28 6.36
C LYS A 632 -20.60 13.69 4.93
N LYS A 633 -19.72 12.70 4.73
CA LYS A 633 -19.49 11.95 3.47
C LYS A 633 -20.06 10.52 3.50
N CYS A 634 -20.73 10.12 4.58
CA CYS A 634 -21.38 8.81 4.71
C CYS A 634 -22.71 8.74 3.94
N ALA A 635 -22.97 7.62 3.25
CA ALA A 635 -24.23 7.40 2.51
C ALA A 635 -25.36 6.86 3.42
N ARG A 636 -26.63 7.07 3.04
CA ARG A 636 -27.79 6.59 3.83
C ARG A 636 -27.79 5.07 4.09
N PRO A 637 -27.43 4.19 3.13
CA PRO A 637 -27.33 2.75 3.39
C PRO A 637 -26.14 2.39 4.28
N GLU A 638 -25.03 3.13 4.20
CA GLU A 638 -23.85 2.92 5.06
C GLU A 638 -24.16 3.30 6.50
N LEU A 639 -24.77 4.47 6.75
CA LEU A 639 -25.12 4.94 8.08
C LEU A 639 -25.99 3.93 8.85
N VAL A 640 -27.04 3.39 8.20
CA VAL A 640 -27.90 2.39 8.84
C VAL A 640 -27.17 1.07 9.05
N SER A 641 -26.31 0.64 8.13
CA SER A 641 -25.46 -0.55 8.31
C SER A 641 -24.53 -0.41 9.52
N VAL A 642 -23.91 0.76 9.69
CA VAL A 642 -23.04 1.10 10.84
C VAL A 642 -23.85 1.11 12.14
N LEU A 643 -24.96 1.85 12.19
CA LEU A 643 -25.79 1.94 13.39
C LEU A 643 -26.38 0.57 13.79
N GLN A 644 -26.84 -0.26 12.84
CA GLN A 644 -27.30 -1.62 13.13
C GLN A 644 -26.18 -2.54 13.63
N THR A 645 -24.95 -2.36 13.13
CA THR A 645 -23.78 -3.09 13.64
C THR A 645 -23.43 -2.67 15.07
N LEU A 646 -23.40 -1.36 15.34
CA LEU A 646 -23.17 -0.80 16.68
C LEU A 646 -24.25 -1.20 17.68
N GLN A 647 -25.53 -1.23 17.26
CA GLN A 647 -26.65 -1.72 18.08
C GLN A 647 -26.46 -3.20 18.44
N SER A 648 -25.98 -4.02 17.49
CA SER A 648 -25.71 -5.44 17.73
C SER A 648 -24.58 -5.63 18.74
N ILE A 649 -23.52 -4.82 18.65
CA ILE A 649 -22.39 -4.79 19.60
C ILE A 649 -22.86 -4.41 21.01
N SER A 650 -23.62 -3.32 21.15
CA SER A 650 -24.07 -2.85 22.46
C SER A 650 -25.10 -3.78 23.11
N ASN A 651 -25.96 -4.42 22.30
CA ASN A 651 -26.97 -5.35 22.80
C ASN A 651 -26.36 -6.65 23.37
N GLU A 652 -25.32 -7.20 22.73
CA GLU A 652 -24.66 -8.44 23.19
C GLU A 652 -24.12 -8.32 24.63
N TYR A 653 -23.65 -7.13 25.02
CA TYR A 653 -23.12 -6.82 26.36
C TYR A 653 -24.02 -5.90 27.20
N SER A 654 -25.30 -5.74 26.84
CA SER A 654 -26.29 -4.93 27.56
C SER A 654 -26.53 -5.33 29.04
N HIS A 655 -26.03 -6.49 29.47
CA HIS A 655 -26.05 -6.97 30.84
C HIS A 655 -24.84 -6.51 31.68
N VAL A 656 -23.77 -6.04 31.04
CA VAL A 656 -22.55 -5.54 31.68
C VAL A 656 -22.75 -4.07 32.03
N LYS A 657 -22.59 -3.68 33.31
CA LYS A 657 -22.70 -2.29 33.76
C LYS A 657 -21.41 -1.76 34.38
N SER A 658 -20.59 -2.64 34.94
CA SER A 658 -19.22 -2.33 35.36
C SER A 658 -18.24 -3.40 34.86
N PRO A 659 -16.91 -3.17 34.91
CA PRO A 659 -15.91 -4.14 34.45
C PRO A 659 -16.06 -5.52 35.10
N GLU A 660 -16.51 -5.59 36.36
CA GLU A 660 -16.74 -6.83 37.11
C GLU A 660 -17.84 -7.72 36.49
N ASP A 661 -18.84 -7.13 35.82
CA ASP A 661 -19.92 -7.87 35.15
C ASP A 661 -19.46 -8.54 33.85
N SER A 662 -18.29 -8.16 33.29
CA SER A 662 -17.79 -8.63 31.99
C SER A 662 -17.56 -10.14 31.91
N GLY A 663 -17.45 -10.81 33.06
CA GLY A 663 -17.07 -12.21 33.17
C GLY A 663 -15.57 -12.47 33.15
N PHE A 664 -14.71 -11.44 33.02
CA PHE A 664 -13.25 -11.55 33.02
C PHE A 664 -12.63 -10.93 34.28
N LYS A 665 -11.44 -11.39 34.66
CA LYS A 665 -10.61 -10.85 35.77
C LYS A 665 -9.57 -9.86 35.27
N SER A 666 -9.09 -10.02 34.03
CA SER A 666 -8.13 -9.10 33.42
C SER A 666 -8.78 -7.75 33.17
N GLN A 667 -8.33 -6.73 33.88
CA GLN A 667 -8.77 -5.33 33.76
C GLN A 667 -8.92 -4.87 32.30
N LEU A 668 -7.94 -5.21 31.46
CA LEU A 668 -7.88 -4.79 30.06
C LEU A 668 -8.97 -5.45 29.19
N LEU A 669 -9.43 -6.66 29.52
CA LEU A 669 -10.61 -7.26 28.89
C LEU A 669 -11.90 -6.67 29.48
N ALA A 670 -11.94 -6.51 30.80
CA ALA A 670 -13.10 -6.07 31.56
C ALA A 670 -13.53 -4.64 31.18
N GLU A 671 -12.59 -3.71 31.12
CA GLU A 671 -12.80 -2.32 30.65
C GLU A 671 -13.23 -2.27 29.19
N ALA A 672 -12.57 -3.05 28.31
CA ALA A 672 -12.87 -3.08 26.88
C ALA A 672 -14.20 -3.77 26.53
N ILE A 673 -14.82 -4.49 27.48
CA ILE A 673 -16.18 -5.03 27.36
C ILE A 673 -17.21 -4.07 27.98
N ALA A 674 -16.89 -3.46 29.12
CA ALA A 674 -17.77 -2.48 29.79
C ALA A 674 -17.97 -1.18 29.00
N SER A 675 -17.07 -0.84 28.07
CA SER A 675 -17.22 0.29 27.15
C SER A 675 -18.24 0.05 26.02
N LEU A 676 -18.49 -1.20 25.63
CA LEU A 676 -19.34 -1.57 24.49
C LEU A 676 -20.83 -1.20 24.65
N PRO A 677 -21.49 -1.41 25.81
CA PRO A 677 -22.90 -1.03 25.98
C PRO A 677 -23.13 0.48 26.11
N LEU A 678 -22.10 1.30 26.36
CA LEU A 678 -22.25 2.75 26.64
C LEU A 678 -22.86 3.54 25.48
N ILE A 679 -22.73 3.06 24.24
CA ILE A 679 -23.32 3.72 23.05
C ILE A 679 -24.78 3.35 22.78
N SER A 680 -25.38 2.47 23.58
CA SER A 680 -26.70 1.86 23.30
C SER A 680 -27.84 2.87 23.15
N GLU A 681 -28.01 3.77 24.12
CA GLU A 681 -29.11 4.76 24.12
C GLU A 681 -29.05 5.69 22.90
N ASP A 682 -27.85 6.16 22.55
CA ASP A 682 -27.61 7.01 21.38
C ASP A 682 -27.89 6.29 20.07
N VAL A 683 -27.38 5.07 19.88
CA VAL A 683 -27.61 4.28 18.66
C VAL A 683 -29.10 3.97 18.47
N ILE A 684 -29.82 3.67 19.55
CA ILE A 684 -31.26 3.44 19.53
C ILE A 684 -31.99 4.73 19.11
N SER A 685 -31.70 5.87 19.75
CA SER A 685 -32.27 7.18 19.43
C SER A 685 -32.09 7.56 17.95
N TYR A 686 -30.89 7.37 17.39
CA TYR A 686 -30.65 7.63 15.97
C TYR A 686 -31.40 6.64 15.05
N LEU A 687 -31.48 5.36 15.40
CA LEU A 687 -32.23 4.35 14.61
C LEU A 687 -33.75 4.54 14.67
N GLU A 688 -34.28 5.08 15.77
CA GLU A 688 -35.72 5.38 15.91
C GLU A 688 -36.19 6.52 15.01
N ARG A 689 -35.30 7.45 14.65
CA ARG A 689 -35.58 8.52 13.68
C ARG A 689 -35.63 8.04 12.22
N ILE A 690 -35.03 6.88 11.92
CA ILE A 690 -34.77 6.43 10.54
C ILE A 690 -35.76 5.34 10.09
N ASN A 691 -36.18 5.43 8.83
CA ASN A 691 -36.88 4.38 8.08
C ASN A 691 -35.87 3.39 7.47
N LEU A 692 -35.81 2.18 8.04
CA LEU A 692 -34.81 1.16 7.69
C LEU A 692 -34.91 0.62 6.26
N GLN A 693 -36.05 0.78 5.56
CA GLN A 693 -36.19 0.35 4.17
C GLN A 693 -35.75 1.46 3.22
N ALA A 694 -36.30 2.67 3.37
CA ALA A 694 -35.92 3.83 2.56
C ALA A 694 -34.40 4.10 2.62
N ALA A 695 -33.80 3.97 3.81
CA ALA A 695 -32.36 4.12 3.98
C ALA A 695 -31.52 3.07 3.22
N LYS A 696 -32.02 1.84 3.04
CA LYS A 696 -31.32 0.79 2.26
C LYS A 696 -31.44 1.01 0.76
N ASP A 697 -32.57 1.56 0.32
CA ASP A 697 -32.84 1.89 -1.09
C ASP A 697 -32.25 3.26 -1.51
N ASP A 698 -31.54 3.96 -0.60
CA ASP A 698 -31.06 5.35 -0.70
C ASP A 698 -32.16 6.37 -1.05
N ASP A 699 -33.41 6.09 -0.66
CA ASP A 699 -34.50 7.04 -0.79
C ASP A 699 -34.39 8.15 0.26
N LYS A 700 -33.92 9.32 -0.19
CA LYS A 700 -33.84 10.53 0.63
C LYS A 700 -35.20 11.07 1.09
N TYR A 701 -36.30 10.79 0.37
CA TYR A 701 -37.59 11.43 0.61
C TYR A 701 -38.37 10.78 1.75
N SER A 702 -38.15 9.48 1.98
CA SER A 702 -38.78 8.71 3.05
C SER A 702 -37.77 8.22 4.10
N PHE A 703 -36.56 8.79 4.13
CA PHE A 703 -35.45 8.38 5.00
C PHE A 703 -35.74 8.59 6.50
N PHE A 704 -36.29 9.75 6.85
CA PHE A 704 -36.80 10.01 8.19
C PHE A 704 -38.19 9.38 8.34
N ARG A 705 -38.59 9.03 9.56
CA ARG A 705 -39.99 8.70 9.88
C ARG A 705 -40.78 9.99 10.06
N ASP A 706 -42.06 9.97 9.71
CA ASP A 706 -43.00 11.10 9.72
C ASP A 706 -42.94 11.97 11.01
N GLN A 707 -42.68 11.34 12.15
CA GLN A 707 -42.60 11.97 13.48
C GLN A 707 -41.32 12.79 13.72
N HIS A 708 -40.34 12.67 12.82
CA HIS A 708 -39.00 13.26 12.90
C HIS A 708 -38.60 13.94 11.58
N GLU A 709 -39.55 14.22 10.70
CA GLU A 709 -39.34 15.09 9.54
C GLU A 709 -39.28 16.56 10.00
N THR A 710 -38.47 17.38 9.32
CA THR A 710 -38.44 18.82 9.60
C THR A 710 -39.69 19.49 9.03
N GLU A 711 -40.00 20.69 9.55
CA GLU A 711 -41.11 21.50 9.05
C GLU A 711 -40.96 21.78 7.54
N GLU A 712 -39.74 22.09 7.06
CA GLU A 712 -39.46 22.29 5.62
C GLU A 712 -39.76 21.05 4.75
N ILE A 713 -39.38 19.85 5.21
CA ILE A 713 -39.65 18.60 4.50
C ILE A 713 -41.18 18.38 4.42
N THR A 714 -41.87 18.61 5.53
CA THR A 714 -43.34 18.46 5.63
C THR A 714 -44.06 19.45 4.71
N ASP A 715 -43.71 20.74 4.78
CA ASP A 715 -44.28 21.81 3.95
C ASP A 715 -44.02 21.58 2.45
N HIS A 716 -42.84 21.07 2.09
CA HIS A 716 -42.55 20.73 0.70
C HIS A 716 -43.34 19.50 0.23
N LYS A 717 -43.52 18.46 1.05
CA LYS A 717 -44.38 17.31 0.74
C LYS A 717 -45.85 17.71 0.57
N VAL A 718 -46.39 18.49 1.50
CA VAL A 718 -47.77 19.03 1.41
C VAL A 718 -47.91 19.94 0.17
N GLY A 719 -46.95 20.82 -0.09
CA GLY A 719 -46.93 21.67 -1.28
C GLY A 719 -46.92 20.89 -2.60
N ILE A 720 -46.19 19.77 -2.67
CA ILE A 720 -46.22 18.87 -3.83
C ILE A 720 -47.59 18.22 -3.98
N ALA A 721 -48.19 17.73 -2.89
CA ALA A 721 -49.51 17.11 -2.92
C ALA A 721 -50.61 18.08 -3.37
N CYS A 722 -50.55 19.36 -2.96
CA CYS A 722 -51.46 20.41 -3.45
C CYS A 722 -51.31 20.62 -4.97
N VAL A 723 -50.08 20.75 -5.49
CA VAL A 723 -49.87 20.97 -6.94
C VAL A 723 -50.23 19.73 -7.77
N GLU A 724 -50.06 18.51 -7.23
CA GLU A 724 -50.54 17.28 -7.87
C GLU A 724 -52.08 17.14 -7.79
N HIS A 725 -52.74 17.75 -6.80
CA HIS A 725 -54.20 17.89 -6.77
C HIS A 725 -54.72 18.90 -7.80
N ASP A 726 -54.10 20.09 -7.92
CA ASP A 726 -54.44 21.11 -8.92
C ASP A 726 -54.29 20.57 -10.36
N LEU A 727 -53.25 19.78 -10.62
CA LEU A 727 -53.05 19.06 -11.88
C LEU A 727 -54.20 18.11 -12.19
N ASP A 728 -54.78 17.47 -11.17
CA ASP A 728 -55.87 16.51 -11.31
C ASP A 728 -57.24 17.18 -11.44
N GLU A 729 -57.49 18.32 -10.80
CA GLU A 729 -58.65 19.17 -11.11
C GLU A 729 -58.63 19.63 -12.57
N HIS A 730 -57.47 20.05 -13.08
CA HIS A 730 -57.31 20.51 -14.47
C HIS A 730 -57.64 19.42 -15.52
N ARG A 731 -57.66 18.12 -15.16
CA ARG A 731 -58.18 17.06 -16.05
C ARG A 731 -59.63 17.32 -16.47
N ALA A 732 -60.46 17.81 -15.55
CA ALA A 732 -61.87 18.11 -15.81
C ALA A 732 -62.03 19.36 -16.69
N GLU A 733 -61.11 20.33 -16.61
CA GLU A 733 -61.06 21.47 -17.52
C GLU A 733 -60.60 21.06 -18.93
N ALA A 734 -59.51 20.29 -19.03
CA ALA A 734 -59.00 19.74 -20.28
C ALA A 734 -60.06 18.91 -21.03
N ALA A 735 -60.88 18.12 -20.31
CA ALA A 735 -62.00 17.38 -20.90
C ALA A 735 -63.07 18.30 -21.53
N LYS A 736 -63.42 19.41 -20.86
CA LYS A 736 -64.34 20.44 -21.38
C LYS A 736 -63.76 21.09 -22.64
N ILE A 737 -62.49 21.50 -22.61
CA ILE A 737 -61.78 22.15 -23.72
C ILE A 737 -61.74 21.25 -24.96
N LEU A 738 -61.39 19.97 -24.80
CA LEU A 738 -61.32 18.99 -25.89
C LEU A 738 -62.70 18.50 -26.38
N LYS A 739 -63.78 18.91 -25.71
CA LYS A 739 -65.17 18.47 -25.98
C LYS A 739 -65.27 16.94 -26.00
N LYS A 740 -64.69 16.29 -24.98
CA LYS A 740 -64.63 14.84 -24.81
C LYS A 740 -65.61 14.41 -23.72
N SER A 741 -66.58 13.56 -24.05
CA SER A 741 -67.64 13.10 -23.14
C SER A 741 -67.19 12.09 -22.06
N GLY A 742 -65.89 12.00 -21.80
CA GLY A 742 -65.30 11.04 -20.86
C GLY A 742 -63.92 11.51 -20.42
N GLU A 743 -63.47 10.99 -19.28
CA GLU A 743 -62.29 11.45 -18.55
C GLU A 743 -61.04 11.65 -19.43
N VAL A 744 -60.31 12.74 -19.17
CA VAL A 744 -58.96 12.95 -19.68
C VAL A 744 -57.98 12.42 -18.63
N LYS A 745 -57.47 11.22 -18.87
CA LYS A 745 -56.39 10.65 -18.07
C LYS A 745 -55.05 11.10 -18.61
N TYR A 746 -54.15 11.47 -17.70
CA TYR A 746 -52.75 11.67 -18.03
C TYR A 746 -52.06 10.35 -18.34
N VAL A 747 -51.02 10.42 -19.17
CA VAL A 747 -50.16 9.29 -19.52
C VAL A 747 -48.70 9.69 -19.28
N THR A 748 -47.89 8.80 -18.74
CA THR A 748 -46.43 8.98 -18.65
C THR A 748 -45.76 8.18 -19.75
N VAL A 749 -44.94 8.83 -20.60
CA VAL A 749 -44.22 8.16 -21.70
C VAL A 749 -42.79 8.65 -21.79
N SER A 750 -41.85 7.70 -21.85
CA SER A 750 -40.40 7.98 -21.88
C SER A 750 -39.91 8.89 -20.75
N GLY A 751 -40.49 8.75 -19.55
CA GLY A 751 -40.18 9.58 -18.38
C GLY A 751 -40.80 10.98 -18.38
N ILE A 752 -41.65 11.33 -19.34
CA ILE A 752 -42.39 12.60 -19.34
C ILE A 752 -43.81 12.34 -18.86
N GLU A 753 -44.18 12.99 -17.75
CA GLU A 753 -45.44 12.85 -17.02
C GLU A 753 -46.53 13.82 -17.51
N PHE A 754 -47.76 13.66 -17.01
CA PHE A 754 -48.93 14.52 -17.29
C PHE A 754 -49.24 14.78 -18.77
N LEU A 755 -48.85 13.87 -19.67
CA LEU A 755 -49.13 14.02 -21.09
C LEU A 755 -50.62 13.75 -21.36
N ILE A 756 -51.29 14.70 -22.02
CA ILE A 756 -52.63 14.49 -22.57
C ILE A 756 -52.46 13.83 -23.94
N GLU A 757 -52.81 12.55 -24.04
CA GLU A 757 -52.77 11.78 -25.29
C GLU A 757 -54.08 11.93 -26.08
N ILE A 758 -53.96 12.27 -27.37
CA ILE A 758 -55.07 12.55 -28.28
C ILE A 758 -54.81 11.86 -29.61
N GLU A 759 -55.79 11.15 -30.16
CA GLU A 759 -55.70 10.57 -31.50
C GLU A 759 -55.51 11.63 -32.58
N ASN A 760 -54.68 11.33 -33.58
CA ASN A 760 -54.35 12.28 -34.65
C ASN A 760 -55.59 12.71 -35.46
N ILE A 761 -56.67 11.93 -35.42
CA ILE A 761 -57.99 12.23 -36.02
C ILE A 761 -58.67 13.44 -35.33
N HIS A 762 -58.31 13.76 -34.09
CA HIS A 762 -58.95 14.81 -33.27
C HIS A 762 -58.08 16.04 -33.02
N LEU A 763 -56.95 16.17 -33.72
CA LEU A 763 -56.02 17.31 -33.59
C LEU A 763 -56.69 18.69 -33.78
N GLN A 764 -57.74 18.78 -34.61
CA GLN A 764 -58.51 20.02 -34.82
C GLN A 764 -59.27 20.52 -33.57
N ARG A 765 -59.30 19.74 -32.48
CA ARG A 765 -59.89 20.14 -31.19
C ARG A 765 -58.86 20.67 -30.19
N VAL A 766 -57.57 20.64 -30.53
CA VAL A 766 -56.48 21.05 -29.63
C VAL A 766 -56.22 22.55 -29.80
N PRO A 767 -56.25 23.36 -28.72
CA PRO A 767 -55.92 24.78 -28.81
C PRO A 767 -54.47 25.02 -29.25
N ALA A 768 -54.25 26.06 -30.05
CA ALA A 768 -52.91 26.44 -30.53
C ALA A 768 -51.92 26.85 -29.40
N SER A 769 -52.41 27.06 -28.17
CA SER A 769 -51.59 27.31 -26.98
C SER A 769 -51.00 26.04 -26.34
N TRP A 770 -51.41 24.84 -26.76
CA TRP A 770 -50.93 23.59 -26.17
C TRP A 770 -49.61 23.15 -26.81
N ALA A 771 -48.61 22.85 -25.97
CA ALA A 771 -47.29 22.43 -26.42
C ALA A 771 -47.30 20.95 -26.82
N LYS A 772 -47.00 20.64 -28.09
CA LYS A 772 -46.83 19.25 -28.54
C LYS A 772 -45.47 18.72 -28.09
N ILE A 773 -45.48 17.71 -27.22
CA ILE A 773 -44.27 17.14 -26.61
C ILE A 773 -43.77 15.92 -27.38
N SER A 774 -44.68 15.01 -27.77
CA SER A 774 -44.32 13.83 -28.57
C SER A 774 -45.50 13.37 -29.43
N GLY A 775 -45.28 12.35 -30.26
CA GLY A 775 -46.34 11.73 -31.05
C GLY A 775 -45.89 10.50 -31.81
N THR A 776 -46.86 9.67 -32.17
CA THR A 776 -46.73 8.50 -33.02
C THR A 776 -47.61 8.67 -34.27
N LYS A 777 -47.64 7.67 -35.16
CA LYS A 777 -48.55 7.67 -36.32
C LYS A 777 -50.04 7.70 -35.93
N LYS A 778 -50.41 7.19 -34.74
CA LYS A 778 -51.82 7.16 -34.27
C LYS A 778 -52.20 8.30 -33.34
N VAL A 779 -51.31 8.70 -32.42
CA VAL A 779 -51.62 9.62 -31.31
C VAL A 779 -50.56 10.73 -31.19
N SER A 780 -50.98 11.93 -30.78
CA SER A 780 -50.11 13.04 -30.41
C SER A 780 -50.30 13.38 -28.92
N ARG A 781 -49.23 13.86 -28.28
CA ARG A 781 -49.19 14.12 -26.83
C ARG A 781 -48.84 15.57 -26.54
N PHE A 782 -49.60 16.17 -25.64
CA PHE A 782 -49.53 17.59 -25.35
C PHE A 782 -49.44 17.88 -23.85
N HIS A 783 -48.86 19.03 -23.51
CA HIS A 783 -49.09 19.72 -22.24
C HIS A 783 -49.88 21.01 -22.50
N THR A 784 -50.81 21.33 -21.60
CA THR A 784 -51.50 22.64 -21.61
C THR A 784 -50.59 23.71 -21.01
N PRO A 785 -50.85 25.02 -21.23
CA PRO A 785 -50.09 26.08 -20.57
C PRO A 785 -50.08 25.94 -19.03
N GLU A 786 -51.19 25.50 -18.44
CA GLU A 786 -51.33 25.35 -16.99
C GLU A 786 -50.59 24.10 -16.50
N VAL A 787 -50.66 22.97 -17.21
CA VAL A 787 -49.83 21.79 -16.93
C VAL A 787 -48.34 22.13 -17.02
N VAL A 788 -47.92 22.96 -17.99
CA VAL A 788 -46.52 23.45 -18.09
C VAL A 788 -46.14 24.38 -16.93
N LYS A 789 -47.09 25.10 -16.32
CA LYS A 789 -46.87 25.92 -15.12
C LYS A 789 -46.77 25.04 -13.86
N LEU A 790 -47.78 24.21 -13.61
CA LEU A 790 -47.88 23.36 -12.42
C LEU A 790 -46.75 22.33 -12.36
N ILE A 791 -46.35 21.72 -13.49
CA ILE A 791 -45.14 20.86 -13.51
C ILE A 791 -43.90 21.62 -13.06
N ARG A 792 -43.69 22.88 -13.49
CA ARG A 792 -42.51 23.65 -13.07
C ARG A 792 -42.52 23.95 -11.57
N GLU A 793 -43.67 24.33 -11.03
CA GLU A 793 -43.79 24.59 -9.58
C GLU A 793 -43.57 23.31 -8.79
N ARG A 794 -44.20 22.21 -9.20
CA ARG A 794 -44.00 20.88 -8.61
C ARG A 794 -42.55 20.42 -8.66
N ASP A 795 -41.89 20.57 -9.81
CA ASP A 795 -40.50 20.18 -10.00
C ASP A 795 -39.56 21.05 -9.14
N GLN A 796 -39.85 22.36 -9.00
CA GLN A 796 -39.16 23.24 -8.05
C GLN A 796 -39.37 22.81 -6.59
N ARG A 797 -40.59 22.44 -6.19
CA ARG A 797 -40.90 21.92 -4.84
C ARG A 797 -40.21 20.57 -4.59
N LYS A 798 -40.13 19.68 -5.58
CA LYS A 798 -39.38 18.40 -5.50
C LYS A 798 -37.88 18.61 -5.38
N GLU A 799 -37.33 19.64 -6.03
CA GLU A 799 -35.93 20.04 -5.89
C GLU A 799 -35.62 20.70 -4.54
N ALA A 800 -36.51 21.56 -4.04
CA ALA A 800 -36.42 22.14 -2.70
C ALA A 800 -36.52 21.06 -1.60
N LEU A 801 -37.48 20.13 -1.73
CA LEU A 801 -37.58 18.94 -0.89
C LEU A 801 -36.28 18.12 -0.90
N ALA A 802 -35.69 17.87 -2.07
CA ALA A 802 -34.44 17.12 -2.18
C ALA A 802 -33.27 17.79 -1.47
N ASN A 803 -33.22 19.13 -1.46
CA ASN A 803 -32.24 19.92 -0.72
C ASN A 803 -32.51 19.87 0.79
N ALA A 804 -33.75 20.03 1.24
CA ALA A 804 -34.13 19.92 2.66
C ALA A 804 -33.83 18.51 3.24
N CYS A 805 -34.12 17.45 2.48
CA CYS A 805 -33.79 16.06 2.85
C CYS A 805 -32.28 15.77 2.88
N ASP A 806 -31.46 16.51 2.14
CA ASP A 806 -29.99 16.41 2.22
C ASP A 806 -29.44 17.28 3.36
N ALA A 807 -30.04 18.43 3.65
CA ALA A 807 -29.69 19.30 4.77
C ALA A 807 -29.97 18.62 6.13
N ALA A 808 -31.19 18.11 6.35
CA ALA A 808 -31.55 17.37 7.56
C ALA A 808 -30.71 16.09 7.75
N PHE A 809 -30.28 15.45 6.66
CA PHE A 809 -29.34 14.33 6.73
C PHE A 809 -27.93 14.77 7.14
N ALA A 810 -27.44 15.90 6.61
CA ALA A 810 -26.17 16.50 7.00
C ALA A 810 -26.18 17.09 8.44
N GLU A 811 -27.36 17.39 8.97
CA GLU A 811 -27.59 17.75 10.39
C GLU A 811 -27.51 16.51 11.28
N LEU A 812 -28.22 15.41 10.96
CA LEU A 812 -28.12 14.13 11.67
C LEU A 812 -26.67 13.60 11.71
N LEU A 813 -25.93 13.68 10.60
CA LEU A 813 -24.50 13.32 10.59
C LEU A 813 -23.64 14.25 11.48
N SER A 814 -24.07 15.51 11.68
CA SER A 814 -23.45 16.45 12.61
C SER A 814 -23.69 16.07 14.07
N GLU A 815 -24.90 15.66 14.42
CA GLU A 815 -25.24 15.21 15.78
C GLU A 815 -24.43 13.98 16.18
N ILE A 816 -24.37 12.97 15.30
CA ILE A 816 -23.57 11.76 15.52
C ILE A 816 -22.08 12.11 15.54
N GLY A 817 -21.64 13.05 14.69
CA GLY A 817 -20.27 13.58 14.65
C GLY A 817 -19.85 14.31 15.93
N ALA A 818 -20.77 14.97 16.65
CA ALA A 818 -20.47 15.57 17.95
C ALA A 818 -20.12 14.52 19.01
N LYS A 819 -20.70 13.32 18.93
CA LYS A 819 -20.42 12.17 19.80
C LYS A 819 -19.31 11.24 19.29
N TYR A 820 -18.51 11.70 18.33
CA TYR A 820 -17.46 10.89 17.67
C TYR A 820 -16.53 10.15 18.65
N GLN A 821 -16.12 10.79 19.76
CA GLN A 821 -15.20 10.17 20.71
C GLN A 821 -15.78 8.89 21.35
N THR A 822 -17.02 8.94 21.85
CA THR A 822 -17.68 7.79 22.51
C THR A 822 -17.80 6.59 21.56
N PHE A 823 -18.11 6.85 20.28
CA PHE A 823 -18.12 5.81 19.25
C PHE A 823 -16.71 5.28 18.94
N ARG A 824 -15.70 6.15 18.89
CA ARG A 824 -14.30 5.77 18.67
C ARG A 824 -13.75 4.91 19.82
N ASP A 825 -14.07 5.23 21.06
CA ASP A 825 -13.61 4.50 22.24
C ASP A 825 -14.17 3.06 22.26
N CYS A 826 -15.44 2.88 21.88
CA CYS A 826 -16.04 1.57 21.64
C CYS A 826 -15.31 0.80 20.50
N ILE A 827 -15.03 1.45 19.37
CA ILE A 827 -14.31 0.81 18.24
C ILE A 827 -12.85 0.46 18.62
N GLN A 828 -12.15 1.30 19.39
CA GLN A 828 -10.81 0.99 19.91
C GLN A 828 -10.82 -0.14 20.95
N SER A 829 -11.90 -0.27 21.71
CA SER A 829 -12.12 -1.41 22.63
C SER A 829 -12.29 -2.70 21.84
N LEU A 830 -13.12 -2.71 20.78
CA LEU A 830 -13.25 -3.85 19.86
C LEU A 830 -11.93 -4.18 19.15
N ALA A 831 -11.17 -3.17 18.71
CA ALA A 831 -9.85 -3.35 18.12
C ALA A 831 -8.89 -4.06 19.09
N THR A 832 -8.93 -3.65 20.37
CA THR A 832 -8.11 -4.21 21.44
C THR A 832 -8.49 -5.67 21.72
N LEU A 833 -9.78 -5.99 21.82
CA LEU A 833 -10.27 -7.36 21.97
C LEU A 833 -9.86 -8.26 20.79
N ASP A 834 -9.94 -7.76 19.55
CA ASP A 834 -9.52 -8.49 18.34
C ASP A 834 -7.99 -8.73 18.31
N CYS A 835 -7.18 -7.75 18.75
CA CYS A 835 -5.73 -7.94 18.92
C CYS A 835 -5.40 -9.00 19.98
N LEU A 836 -6.09 -9.02 21.12
CA LEU A 836 -5.84 -9.99 22.19
C LEU A 836 -6.25 -11.40 21.78
N LEU A 837 -7.41 -11.55 21.11
CA LEU A 837 -7.82 -12.81 20.52
C LEU A 837 -6.86 -13.27 19.42
N SER A 838 -6.31 -12.34 18.64
CA SER A 838 -5.25 -12.65 17.67
C SER A 838 -4.00 -13.21 18.35
N LEU A 839 -3.58 -12.64 19.48
CA LEU A 839 -2.44 -13.16 20.26
C LEU A 839 -2.77 -14.49 20.97
N ALA A 840 -4.01 -14.71 21.41
CA ALA A 840 -4.45 -15.98 21.99
C ALA A 840 -4.56 -17.11 20.93
N ASP A 841 -5.01 -16.81 19.71
CA ASP A 841 -4.99 -17.73 18.56
C ASP A 841 -3.54 -18.11 18.14
N ILE A 842 -2.52 -17.35 18.56
CA ILE A 842 -1.09 -17.71 18.46
C ILE A 842 -0.61 -18.49 19.69
N ALA A 843 -0.91 -18.01 20.89
CA ALA A 843 -0.50 -18.61 22.15
C ALA A 843 -1.05 -20.04 22.38
N SER A 844 -2.18 -20.38 21.76
CA SER A 844 -2.75 -21.74 21.76
C SER A 844 -2.00 -22.75 20.88
N GLN A 845 -0.94 -22.34 20.17
CA GLN A 845 -0.17 -23.23 19.30
C GLN A 845 0.86 -24.08 20.08
N PRO A 846 1.15 -25.32 19.65
CA PRO A 846 2.02 -26.23 20.39
C PRO A 846 3.44 -25.70 20.56
N GLY A 847 3.95 -25.77 21.80
CA GLY A 847 5.29 -25.29 22.15
C GLY A 847 5.42 -23.76 22.18
N TYR A 848 4.32 -23.02 22.29
CA TYR A 848 4.34 -21.63 22.73
C TYR A 848 4.26 -21.57 24.26
N THR A 849 5.00 -20.64 24.86
CA THR A 849 5.10 -20.48 26.32
C THR A 849 4.91 -19.02 26.73
N LYS A 850 4.43 -18.82 27.96
CA LYS A 850 4.23 -17.51 28.58
C LYS A 850 5.61 -16.91 28.96
N PRO A 851 5.97 -15.71 28.48
CA PRO A 851 7.23 -15.08 28.88
C PRO A 851 7.16 -14.58 30.33
N GLU A 852 8.17 -14.92 31.13
CA GLU A 852 8.34 -14.44 32.50
C GLU A 852 9.21 -13.16 32.51
N PHE A 853 8.60 -12.02 32.83
CA PHE A 853 9.31 -10.76 32.94
C PHE A 853 9.90 -10.54 34.33
N ILE A 854 11.23 -10.53 34.42
CA ILE A 854 11.99 -10.35 35.67
C ILE A 854 11.77 -8.92 36.19
N THR A 855 11.53 -8.78 37.49
CA THR A 855 11.26 -7.50 38.19
C THR A 855 12.45 -6.92 38.93
N ASP A 856 13.54 -7.69 39.05
CA ASP A 856 14.78 -7.23 39.67
C ASP A 856 15.50 -6.28 38.69
N THR A 857 15.89 -5.09 39.16
CA THR A 857 16.41 -4.00 38.31
C THR A 857 17.90 -4.12 38.01
N ASP A 858 18.62 -4.89 38.82
CA ASP A 858 20.08 -4.79 38.89
C ASP A 858 20.80 -5.80 37.97
N GLU A 859 20.06 -6.75 37.38
CA GLU A 859 20.59 -7.71 36.40
C GLU A 859 19.73 -7.79 35.12
N VAL A 860 20.22 -7.16 34.04
CA VAL A 860 19.67 -7.35 32.69
C VAL A 860 19.89 -8.81 32.25
N ARG A 861 18.84 -9.47 31.73
CA ARG A 861 18.88 -10.89 31.33
C ARG A 861 17.91 -11.19 30.17
N LEU A 862 18.31 -12.14 29.31
CA LEU A 862 17.50 -12.77 28.27
C LEU A 862 17.87 -14.27 28.19
N GLU A 863 17.04 -15.10 28.79
CA GLU A 863 17.17 -16.56 28.88
C GLU A 863 16.00 -17.22 28.13
N VAL A 864 16.30 -18.05 27.13
CA VAL A 864 15.30 -18.76 26.31
C VAL A 864 15.74 -20.21 26.16
N LYS A 865 14.85 -21.16 26.45
CA LYS A 865 15.10 -22.60 26.27
C LYS A 865 14.26 -23.17 25.13
N GLU A 866 14.89 -24.00 24.32
CA GLU A 866 14.35 -24.58 23.09
C GLU A 866 13.67 -23.54 22.19
N GLY A 867 14.29 -22.37 22.03
CA GLY A 867 13.78 -21.27 21.22
C GLY A 867 13.73 -21.62 19.73
N ARG A 868 12.63 -21.25 19.07
CA ARG A 868 12.35 -21.55 17.65
C ARG A 868 12.08 -20.26 16.88
N HIS A 869 12.44 -20.22 15.60
CA HIS A 869 12.27 -19.03 14.78
C HIS A 869 10.78 -18.86 14.35
N PRO A 870 10.06 -17.81 14.79
CA PRO A 870 8.60 -17.74 14.66
C PRO A 870 8.07 -17.85 13.22
N MET A 871 8.74 -17.18 12.28
CA MET A 871 8.38 -17.21 10.86
C MET A 871 8.76 -18.53 10.17
N VAL A 872 9.98 -19.02 10.40
CA VAL A 872 10.50 -20.22 9.71
C VAL A 872 9.73 -21.47 10.13
N GLU A 873 9.31 -21.58 11.39
CA GLU A 873 8.50 -22.69 11.88
C GLU A 873 7.18 -22.86 11.10
N GLN A 874 6.49 -21.78 10.75
CA GLN A 874 5.23 -21.84 9.99
C GLN A 874 5.43 -21.94 8.47
N LEU A 875 6.68 -21.87 7.97
CA LEU A 875 7.01 -21.91 6.55
C LEU A 875 7.70 -23.22 6.11
N LEU A 876 8.35 -23.94 7.04
CA LEU A 876 8.96 -25.23 6.76
C LEU A 876 7.92 -26.37 6.69
N LEU A 877 8.26 -27.40 5.92
CA LEU A 877 7.56 -28.70 5.91
C LEU A 877 8.17 -29.70 6.90
N ASP A 878 9.42 -29.48 7.30
CA ASP A 878 10.18 -30.27 8.27
C ASP A 878 10.29 -29.53 9.62
N SER A 879 10.55 -30.25 10.71
CA SER A 879 10.72 -29.64 12.04
C SER A 879 11.97 -28.76 12.13
N TYR A 880 11.81 -27.50 12.57
CA TYR A 880 12.91 -26.61 12.95
C TYR A 880 13.65 -27.14 14.19
N VAL A 881 14.98 -27.15 14.18
CA VAL A 881 15.81 -27.48 15.35
C VAL A 881 15.77 -26.33 16.37
N PRO A 882 15.25 -26.55 17.59
CA PRO A 882 15.22 -25.52 18.63
C PRO A 882 16.63 -25.26 19.19
N ASN A 883 16.87 -24.07 19.73
CA ASN A 883 18.17 -23.66 20.28
C ASN A 883 18.00 -22.90 21.61
N ASP A 884 18.93 -23.14 22.55
CA ASP A 884 18.99 -22.40 23.82
C ASP A 884 19.75 -21.08 23.66
N ILE A 885 19.32 -20.07 24.41
CA ILE A 885 19.98 -18.76 24.53
C ILE A 885 20.09 -18.39 26.00
N VAL A 886 21.30 -18.00 26.41
CA VAL A 886 21.55 -17.34 27.69
C VAL A 886 22.37 -16.09 27.41
N LEU A 887 21.81 -14.95 27.77
CA LEU A 887 22.45 -13.64 27.79
C LEU A 887 22.12 -12.97 29.13
N SER A 888 23.10 -12.38 29.79
CA SER A 888 22.91 -11.73 31.10
C SER A 888 23.92 -10.62 31.35
N SER A 889 23.80 -9.96 32.50
CA SER A 889 24.81 -9.00 32.97
C SER A 889 26.14 -9.66 33.40
N GLN A 890 26.20 -10.99 33.42
CA GLN A 890 27.41 -11.81 33.61
C GLN A 890 27.90 -12.43 32.31
N GLU A 891 26.99 -12.85 31.41
CA GLU A 891 27.28 -13.39 30.08
C GLU A 891 26.71 -12.44 29.02
N ARG A 892 27.38 -11.30 28.80
CA ARG A 892 26.86 -10.18 27.97
C ARG A 892 26.82 -10.49 26.49
N ALA A 893 27.83 -11.20 25.99
CA ALA A 893 28.09 -11.31 24.56
C ALA A 893 28.38 -12.75 24.12
N LEU A 894 27.74 -13.16 23.02
CA LEU A 894 28.07 -14.40 22.31
C LEU A 894 28.82 -14.09 21.02
N LEU A 895 30.03 -14.61 20.88
CA LEU A 895 30.82 -14.55 19.65
C LEU A 895 30.53 -15.79 18.81
N ILE A 896 29.72 -15.62 17.77
CA ILE A 896 29.12 -16.68 16.97
C ILE A 896 29.96 -16.92 15.71
N THR A 897 30.53 -18.12 15.61
CA THR A 897 31.44 -18.50 14.52
C THR A 897 30.87 -19.59 13.61
N GLY A 898 31.49 -19.78 12.44
CA GLY A 898 31.29 -20.95 11.60
C GLY A 898 30.39 -20.75 10.37
N PRO A 899 29.70 -21.80 9.91
CA PRO A 899 29.18 -21.90 8.54
C PRO A 899 28.05 -20.94 8.18
N ASN A 900 28.06 -20.34 6.97
CA ASN A 900 26.92 -19.51 6.50
C ASN A 900 25.67 -20.35 6.19
N MET A 901 25.82 -21.62 5.80
CA MET A 901 24.69 -22.55 5.58
C MET A 901 24.22 -23.30 6.83
N GLY A 902 24.90 -23.15 7.97
CA GLY A 902 24.58 -23.86 9.22
C GLY A 902 23.60 -23.13 10.14
N GLY A 903 22.99 -22.02 9.70
CA GLY A 903 21.86 -21.40 10.39
C GLY A 903 22.14 -20.17 11.25
N LYS A 904 23.39 -19.64 11.31
CA LYS A 904 23.77 -18.48 12.15
C LYS A 904 22.75 -17.34 12.16
N SER A 905 22.41 -16.81 10.98
CA SER A 905 21.49 -15.67 10.85
C SER A 905 20.04 -16.04 11.21
N SER A 906 19.65 -17.32 11.13
CA SER A 906 18.34 -17.79 11.62
C SER A 906 18.30 -17.85 13.15
N TYR A 907 19.34 -18.40 13.78
CA TYR A 907 19.49 -18.40 15.24
C TYR A 907 19.42 -16.96 15.79
N VAL A 908 20.25 -16.05 15.28
CA VAL A 908 20.33 -14.67 15.75
C VAL A 908 19.03 -13.87 15.50
N ARG A 909 18.38 -14.05 14.35
CA ARG A 909 17.02 -13.49 14.12
C ARG A 909 16.00 -14.03 15.12
N SER A 910 16.04 -15.32 15.45
CA SER A 910 15.10 -15.91 16.41
C SER A 910 15.20 -15.30 17.81
N VAL A 911 16.41 -14.96 18.28
CA VAL A 911 16.59 -14.30 19.59
C VAL A 911 15.89 -12.95 19.64
N ALA A 912 16.14 -12.09 18.65
CA ALA A 912 15.51 -10.77 18.57
C ALA A 912 13.98 -10.87 18.40
N LEU A 913 13.51 -11.77 17.53
CA LEU A 913 12.08 -11.96 17.30
C LEU A 913 11.34 -12.48 18.55
N ILE A 914 11.96 -13.35 19.34
CA ILE A 914 11.40 -13.82 20.62
C ILE A 914 11.32 -12.68 21.65
N GLY A 915 12.36 -11.85 21.78
CA GLY A 915 12.33 -10.67 22.65
C GLY A 915 11.25 -9.65 22.25
N ILE A 916 11.15 -9.37 20.95
CA ILE A 916 10.11 -8.48 20.38
C ILE A 916 8.71 -9.06 20.62
N MET A 917 8.48 -10.36 20.36
CA MET A 917 7.19 -11.01 20.62
C MET A 917 6.78 -10.96 22.09
N ALA A 918 7.73 -11.22 23.01
CA ALA A 918 7.47 -11.14 24.44
C ALA A 918 7.03 -9.72 24.83
N GLN A 919 7.68 -8.66 24.34
CA GLN A 919 7.33 -7.27 24.65
C GLN A 919 6.14 -6.69 23.85
N ILE A 920 5.65 -7.38 22.82
CA ILE A 920 4.31 -7.11 22.25
C ILE A 920 3.21 -7.50 23.24
N GLY A 921 3.49 -8.48 24.11
CA GLY A 921 2.52 -9.16 24.98
C GLY A 921 2.09 -10.53 24.45
N SER A 922 2.82 -11.10 23.48
CA SER A 922 2.58 -12.43 22.93
C SER A 922 3.24 -13.52 23.77
N TRP A 923 2.68 -14.73 23.75
CA TRP A 923 3.45 -15.94 24.07
C TRP A 923 4.47 -16.21 22.96
N VAL A 924 5.55 -16.91 23.29
CA VAL A 924 6.72 -17.10 22.42
C VAL A 924 7.01 -18.57 22.13
N PRO A 925 7.53 -18.94 20.93
CA PRO A 925 7.79 -20.33 20.55
C PRO A 925 9.10 -20.85 21.19
N ALA A 926 9.01 -21.22 22.46
CA ALA A 926 10.09 -21.73 23.32
C ALA A 926 9.48 -22.66 24.38
N SER A 927 10.27 -23.51 25.05
CA SER A 927 9.79 -24.24 26.23
C SER A 927 9.84 -23.38 27.50
N GLN A 928 10.82 -22.49 27.62
CA GLN A 928 10.88 -21.45 28.66
C GLN A 928 11.41 -20.14 28.08
N ALA A 929 10.88 -19.00 28.54
CA ALA A 929 11.41 -17.67 28.20
C ALA A 929 11.37 -16.74 29.43
N ARG A 930 12.52 -16.12 29.74
CA ARG A 930 12.75 -15.25 30.90
C ARG A 930 13.54 -14.03 30.45
N LEU A 931 13.04 -12.83 30.70
CA LEU A 931 13.72 -11.62 30.24
C LEU A 931 13.42 -10.38 31.10
N THR A 932 14.38 -9.46 31.14
CA THR A 932 14.14 -8.06 31.47
C THR A 932 13.69 -7.31 30.20
N PRO A 933 12.79 -6.31 30.28
CA PRO A 933 12.38 -5.56 29.09
C PRO A 933 13.56 -4.83 28.44
N LEU A 934 13.81 -5.13 27.16
CA LEU A 934 14.81 -4.47 26.32
C LEU A 934 14.30 -3.09 25.89
N ASP A 935 15.15 -2.07 25.93
CA ASP A 935 14.79 -0.70 25.52
C ASP A 935 14.87 -0.48 23.99
N ALA A 936 15.79 -1.21 23.34
CA ALA A 936 16.00 -1.17 21.90
C ALA A 936 16.52 -2.53 21.40
N VAL A 937 16.23 -2.82 20.12
CA VAL A 937 16.92 -3.87 19.37
C VAL A 937 17.64 -3.21 18.20
N PHE A 938 18.94 -3.45 18.10
CA PHE A 938 19.82 -2.92 17.07
C PHE A 938 20.40 -4.04 16.25
N THR A 939 20.09 -4.10 14.95
CA THR A 939 20.74 -5.04 14.03
C THR A 939 21.61 -4.31 13.02
N ARG A 940 22.80 -4.85 12.75
CA ARG A 940 23.53 -4.71 11.47
C ARG A 940 23.59 -6.11 10.85
N MET A 941 22.67 -6.44 9.93
CA MET A 941 22.66 -7.74 9.24
C MET A 941 22.72 -7.59 7.73
N GLY A 942 23.55 -8.42 7.09
CA GLY A 942 23.65 -8.52 5.63
C GLY A 942 24.38 -7.36 4.95
N ALA A 943 24.46 -7.47 3.62
CA ALA A 943 25.12 -6.51 2.73
C ALA A 943 24.07 -5.73 1.93
N PHE A 944 23.59 -4.63 2.51
CA PHE A 944 22.83 -3.62 1.76
C PHE A 944 23.77 -2.75 0.93
N ASP A 945 23.91 -3.09 -0.35
CA ASP A 945 24.60 -2.25 -1.34
C ASP A 945 23.75 -1.02 -1.66
N ASN A 946 24.05 0.12 -1.01
CA ASN A 946 23.39 1.40 -1.31
C ASN A 946 23.95 2.04 -2.61
N MET A 947 23.99 1.26 -3.69
CA MET A 947 24.52 1.64 -5.01
C MET A 947 23.95 2.97 -5.54
N LEU A 948 22.70 3.29 -5.17
CA LEU A 948 22.01 4.52 -5.59
C LEU A 948 22.60 5.80 -4.97
N LYS A 949 23.28 5.72 -3.82
CA LYS A 949 24.01 6.87 -3.25
C LYS A 949 25.42 7.03 -3.83
N GLY A 950 26.01 5.97 -4.38
CA GLY A 950 27.43 5.94 -4.78
C GLY A 950 28.42 5.89 -3.61
N GLU A 951 27.91 5.57 -2.41
CA GLU A 951 28.70 5.47 -1.18
C GLU A 951 29.35 4.08 -1.05
N SER A 952 30.53 4.01 -0.43
CA SER A 952 31.17 2.72 -0.14
C SER A 952 30.31 1.91 0.85
N THR A 953 30.10 0.64 0.55
CA THR A 953 29.33 -0.30 1.39
C THR A 953 29.87 -0.35 2.83
N PHE A 954 31.18 -0.21 2.98
CA PHE A 954 31.86 -0.13 4.27
C PHE A 954 31.61 1.18 5.03
N MET A 955 31.43 2.32 4.34
CA MET A 955 31.08 3.59 5.00
C MET A 955 29.67 3.52 5.60
N VAL A 956 28.73 2.93 4.87
CA VAL A 956 27.36 2.69 5.36
C VAL A 956 27.38 1.74 6.57
N GLU A 957 28.14 0.64 6.48
CA GLU A 957 28.35 -0.33 7.57
C GLU A 957 28.94 0.31 8.85
N LEU A 958 29.95 1.17 8.71
CA LEU A 958 30.53 1.90 9.85
C LEU A 958 29.60 2.98 10.38
N SER A 959 28.81 3.66 9.53
CA SER A 959 27.85 4.67 10.00
C SER A 959 26.70 4.04 10.79
N GLU A 960 26.13 2.92 10.30
CA GLU A 960 25.14 2.13 11.04
C GLU A 960 25.71 1.68 12.39
N THR A 961 26.93 1.14 12.41
CA THR A 961 27.61 0.72 13.65
C THR A 961 27.84 1.92 14.59
N SER A 962 28.25 3.08 14.05
CA SER A 962 28.47 4.31 14.82
C SER A 962 27.19 4.80 15.48
N ASP A 963 26.04 4.73 14.80
CA ASP A 963 24.75 5.13 15.37
C ASP A 963 24.27 4.15 16.45
N ILE A 964 24.47 2.83 16.26
CA ILE A 964 24.23 1.82 17.30
C ILE A 964 25.04 2.14 18.56
N LEU A 965 26.34 2.42 18.44
CA LEU A 965 27.19 2.74 19.59
C LEU A 965 26.83 4.05 20.32
N LYS A 966 26.14 5.00 19.66
CA LYS A 966 25.66 6.25 20.27
C LYS A 966 24.31 6.08 20.98
N GLN A 967 23.47 5.16 20.50
CA GLN A 967 22.09 5.00 20.97
C GLN A 967 21.90 3.85 21.97
N ALA A 968 22.75 2.81 21.92
CA ALA A 968 22.58 1.63 22.75
C ALA A 968 22.89 1.88 24.23
N THR A 969 22.15 1.17 25.09
CA THR A 969 22.31 1.18 26.55
C THR A 969 22.58 -0.24 27.05
N PRO A 970 22.92 -0.44 28.35
CA PRO A 970 23.06 -1.78 28.93
C PRO A 970 21.80 -2.66 28.83
N ARG A 971 20.62 -2.08 28.54
CA ARG A 971 19.35 -2.80 28.33
C ARG A 971 19.04 -3.12 26.87
N SER A 972 19.87 -2.68 25.93
CA SER A 972 19.65 -2.90 24.51
C SER A 972 20.17 -4.28 24.07
N LEU A 973 19.55 -4.86 23.04
CA LEU A 973 20.07 -6.03 22.33
C LEU A 973 20.76 -5.60 21.04
N ILE A 974 22.06 -5.86 20.93
CA ILE A 974 22.91 -5.55 19.78
C ILE A 974 23.19 -6.83 18.97
N ILE A 975 23.01 -6.75 17.66
CA ILE A 975 23.30 -7.80 16.68
C ILE A 975 24.22 -7.23 15.61
N LEU A 976 25.41 -7.81 15.45
CA LEU A 976 26.39 -7.40 14.44
C LEU A 976 26.78 -8.62 13.58
N ASP A 977 26.49 -8.59 12.28
CA ASP A 977 26.72 -9.71 11.35
C ASP A 977 27.84 -9.38 10.34
N GLU A 978 28.96 -10.08 10.45
CA GLU A 978 30.14 -9.96 9.57
C GLU A 978 30.73 -8.53 9.49
N LEU A 979 30.74 -7.79 10.62
CA LEU A 979 31.35 -6.45 10.71
C LEU A 979 32.83 -6.47 10.28
N GLY A 980 33.22 -5.53 9.41
CA GLY A 980 34.58 -5.39 8.89
C GLY A 980 34.79 -6.01 7.50
N ARG A 981 33.83 -6.78 6.98
CA ARG A 981 33.94 -7.49 5.69
C ARG A 981 34.18 -6.58 4.47
N GLY A 982 33.81 -5.30 4.56
CA GLY A 982 33.90 -4.33 3.47
C GLY A 982 35.28 -3.68 3.27
N THR A 983 36.29 -4.05 4.07
CA THR A 983 37.64 -3.44 4.04
C THR A 983 38.76 -4.50 4.03
N SER A 984 40.02 -4.08 4.18
CA SER A 984 41.16 -5.00 4.29
C SER A 984 41.02 -5.90 5.52
N THR A 985 41.53 -7.14 5.44
CA THR A 985 41.43 -8.11 6.54
C THR A 985 42.08 -7.60 7.84
N HIS A 986 43.10 -6.74 7.76
CA HIS A 986 43.75 -6.18 8.95
C HIS A 986 42.89 -5.10 9.60
N ASP A 987 42.34 -4.16 8.80
CA ASP A 987 41.48 -3.09 9.31
C ASP A 987 40.15 -3.64 9.83
N GLY A 988 39.56 -4.59 9.10
CA GLY A 988 38.31 -5.25 9.47
C GLY A 988 38.42 -6.01 10.79
N VAL A 989 39.49 -6.78 11.00
CA VAL A 989 39.78 -7.46 12.27
C VAL A 989 39.97 -6.44 13.40
N ALA A 990 40.78 -5.39 13.19
CA ALA A 990 41.07 -4.38 14.20
C ALA A 990 39.81 -3.61 14.64
N ILE A 991 38.97 -3.20 13.68
CA ILE A 991 37.71 -2.49 13.95
C ILE A 991 36.70 -3.43 14.63
N ALA A 992 36.53 -4.66 14.14
CA ALA A 992 35.63 -5.63 14.75
C ALA A 992 36.02 -5.95 16.21
N GLN A 993 37.33 -6.10 16.49
CA GLN A 993 37.86 -6.27 17.83
C GLN A 993 37.62 -5.04 18.72
N ALA A 994 37.88 -3.83 18.23
CA ALA A 994 37.66 -2.60 19.00
C ALA A 994 36.18 -2.36 19.32
N VAL A 995 35.27 -2.62 18.37
CA VAL A 995 33.83 -2.50 18.57
C VAL A 995 33.32 -3.54 19.57
N LEU A 996 33.79 -4.80 19.48
CA LEU A 996 33.41 -5.84 20.43
C LEU A 996 33.86 -5.51 21.86
N ASP A 997 35.10 -5.03 22.06
CA ASP A 997 35.59 -4.65 23.39
C ASP A 997 34.83 -3.46 23.97
N TYR A 998 34.55 -2.43 23.15
CA TYR A 998 33.77 -1.26 23.55
C TYR A 998 32.33 -1.63 23.96
N VAL A 999 31.67 -2.50 23.18
CA VAL A 999 30.29 -2.94 23.50
C VAL A 999 30.23 -3.74 24.80
N VAL A 1000 31.19 -4.65 25.03
CA VAL A 1000 31.23 -5.47 26.25
C VAL A 1000 31.58 -4.62 27.49
N ARG A 1001 32.59 -3.74 27.39
CA ARG A 1001 33.14 -3.01 28.56
C ARG A 1001 32.46 -1.68 28.84
N GLU A 1002 32.19 -0.87 27.83
CA GLU A 1002 31.65 0.49 27.99
C GLU A 1002 30.13 0.50 27.87
N THR A 1003 29.59 -0.01 26.75
CA THR A 1003 28.13 -0.04 26.52
C THR A 1003 27.40 -1.05 27.41
N LYS A 1004 28.07 -2.16 27.75
CA LYS A 1004 27.60 -3.26 28.63
C LYS A 1004 26.29 -3.94 28.18
N ALA A 1005 25.93 -3.79 26.91
CA ALA A 1005 24.70 -4.26 26.30
C ALA A 1005 24.71 -5.77 25.99
N LEU A 1006 23.51 -6.38 25.89
CA LEU A 1006 23.38 -7.77 25.46
C LEU A 1006 23.73 -7.88 23.97
N THR A 1007 24.62 -8.80 23.60
CA THR A 1007 25.28 -8.76 22.28
C THR A 1007 25.37 -10.12 21.60
N LEU A 1008 25.01 -10.18 20.32
CA LEU A 1008 25.23 -11.32 19.43
C LEU A 1008 26.15 -10.87 18.28
N PHE A 1009 27.42 -11.26 18.34
CA PHE A 1009 28.44 -10.84 17.38
C PHE A 1009 28.80 -12.01 16.47
N ILE A 1010 28.41 -11.96 15.21
CA ILE A 1010 28.71 -13.01 14.22
C ILE A 1010 29.98 -12.64 13.46
N THR A 1011 30.97 -13.53 13.40
CA THR A 1011 32.21 -13.27 12.64
C THR A 1011 32.84 -14.50 11.99
N HIS A 1012 33.60 -14.25 10.93
CA HIS A 1012 34.56 -15.19 10.33
C HIS A 1012 35.99 -14.98 10.84
N TYR A 1013 36.25 -13.89 11.57
CA TYR A 1013 37.58 -13.55 12.05
C TYR A 1013 37.98 -14.42 13.24
N GLN A 1014 38.62 -15.55 12.95
CA GLN A 1014 39.17 -16.48 13.93
C GLN A 1014 40.15 -15.84 14.94
N ALA A 1015 40.68 -14.65 14.65
CA ALA A 1015 41.49 -13.87 15.59
C ALA A 1015 40.69 -13.31 16.79
N LEU A 1016 39.39 -13.07 16.65
CA LEU A 1016 38.54 -12.51 17.70
C LEU A 1016 38.17 -13.54 18.78
N SER A 1017 38.27 -14.85 18.53
CA SER A 1017 37.90 -15.88 19.53
C SER A 1017 38.73 -15.77 20.81
N ARG A 1018 40.02 -15.40 20.68
CA ARG A 1018 40.95 -15.10 21.77
C ARG A 1018 40.59 -13.86 22.60
N MET A 1019 39.52 -13.17 22.28
CA MET A 1019 39.00 -12.12 23.17
C MET A 1019 38.31 -12.72 24.39
N GLU A 1020 37.75 -13.94 24.33
CA GLU A 1020 37.16 -14.64 25.48
C GLU A 1020 38.14 -14.74 26.66
N GLU A 1021 39.42 -14.98 26.36
CA GLU A 1021 40.54 -15.06 27.31
C GLU A 1021 40.82 -13.73 28.05
N ARG A 1022 40.19 -12.61 27.65
CA ARG A 1022 40.37 -11.26 28.23
C ARG A 1022 39.24 -10.80 29.16
N TYR A 1023 38.29 -11.68 29.49
CA TYR A 1023 37.16 -11.37 30.36
C TYR A 1023 36.99 -12.45 31.45
N ASP A 1024 37.59 -12.21 32.62
CA ASP A 1024 37.66 -13.18 33.75
C ASP A 1024 36.30 -13.73 34.23
N ALA A 1025 35.20 -13.03 33.92
CA ALA A 1025 33.86 -13.29 34.42
C ALA A 1025 32.89 -13.92 33.39
N ARG A 1026 33.37 -14.44 32.25
CA ARG A 1026 32.55 -14.98 31.12
C ARG A 1026 31.66 -13.95 30.41
N GLU A 1027 31.99 -12.65 30.49
CA GLU A 1027 31.21 -11.59 29.82
C GLU A 1027 31.15 -11.75 28.29
N LEU A 1028 32.13 -12.43 27.70
CA LEU A 1028 32.14 -12.89 26.31
C LEU A 1028 32.26 -14.41 26.29
N ARG A 1029 31.45 -15.10 25.47
CA ARG A 1029 31.53 -16.56 25.25
C ARG A 1029 31.65 -16.91 23.76
N ASN A 1030 32.56 -17.83 23.41
CA ASN A 1030 32.65 -18.39 22.06
C ASN A 1030 31.58 -19.46 21.82
N VAL A 1031 30.86 -19.36 20.69
CA VAL A 1031 29.92 -20.37 20.22
C VAL A 1031 30.00 -20.60 18.71
N HIS A 1032 29.50 -21.74 18.23
CA HIS A 1032 29.44 -22.08 16.82
C HIS A 1032 28.20 -22.91 16.47
N MET A 1033 27.79 -22.88 15.19
CA MET A 1033 26.77 -23.83 14.70
C MET A 1033 27.42 -25.20 14.49
N ARG A 1034 26.90 -26.23 15.15
CA ARG A 1034 27.40 -27.61 15.04
C ARG A 1034 27.15 -28.21 13.66
N PHE A 1035 28.13 -28.95 13.18
CA PHE A 1035 28.07 -29.77 11.97
C PHE A 1035 28.82 -31.08 12.22
N THR A 1036 28.47 -32.11 11.45
CA THR A 1036 29.14 -33.42 11.46
C THR A 1036 29.78 -33.66 10.10
N GLU A 1037 31.01 -34.20 10.11
CA GLU A 1037 31.72 -34.64 8.91
C GLU A 1037 31.76 -36.18 8.91
N GLU A 1038 31.05 -36.82 7.96
CA GLU A 1038 31.03 -38.28 7.81
C GLU A 1038 31.92 -38.69 6.62
N VAL A 1039 32.82 -39.66 6.83
CA VAL A 1039 33.71 -40.18 5.77
C VAL A 1039 33.00 -41.30 5.01
N VAL A 1040 32.46 -40.98 3.84
CA VAL A 1040 31.71 -41.86 2.95
C VAL A 1040 32.64 -42.53 1.94
N GLY A 1041 33.44 -43.48 2.42
CA GLY A 1041 34.45 -44.19 1.62
C GLY A 1041 35.76 -43.42 1.47
N ASP A 1042 36.69 -43.97 0.68
CA ASP A 1042 38.12 -43.61 0.70
C ASP A 1042 38.48 -42.15 0.31
N ASP A 1043 37.53 -41.34 -0.19
CA ASP A 1043 37.84 -40.00 -0.72
C ASP A 1043 36.72 -38.94 -0.59
N HIS A 1044 35.59 -39.25 0.05
CA HIS A 1044 34.45 -38.32 0.20
C HIS A 1044 34.07 -38.07 1.66
N THR A 1045 34.22 -36.84 2.12
CA THR A 1045 33.58 -36.34 3.35
C THR A 1045 32.25 -35.66 2.99
N ASP A 1046 31.13 -36.16 3.52
CA ASP A 1046 29.83 -35.48 3.51
C ASP A 1046 29.69 -34.63 4.78
N ILE A 1047 29.03 -33.47 4.68
CA ILE A 1047 28.76 -32.60 5.84
C ILE A 1047 27.26 -32.52 6.09
N THR A 1048 26.86 -32.93 7.29
CA THR A 1048 25.50 -32.69 7.79
C THR A 1048 25.51 -31.56 8.81
N PHE A 1049 24.87 -30.45 8.47
CA PHE A 1049 24.57 -29.37 9.41
C PHE A 1049 23.55 -29.85 10.44
N LEU A 1050 23.82 -29.63 11.74
CA LEU A 1050 22.90 -30.02 12.80
C LEU A 1050 21.92 -28.89 13.18
N TYR A 1051 22.20 -27.65 12.77
CA TYR A 1051 21.41 -26.44 13.10
C TYR A 1051 21.27 -26.15 14.61
N GLU A 1052 22.13 -26.76 15.42
CA GLU A 1052 22.23 -26.61 16.87
C GLU A 1052 23.48 -25.76 17.22
N VAL A 1053 23.37 -24.88 18.21
CA VAL A 1053 24.49 -24.10 18.75
C VAL A 1053 25.31 -24.94 19.75
N GLY A 1054 26.64 -24.88 19.64
CA GLY A 1054 27.59 -25.46 20.59
C GLY A 1054 28.59 -24.43 21.11
N GLU A 1055 29.09 -24.65 22.32
CA GLU A 1055 30.20 -23.86 22.88
C GLU A 1055 31.50 -24.07 22.10
N GLY A 1056 32.39 -23.08 22.15
CA GLY A 1056 33.68 -23.10 21.49
C GLY A 1056 33.63 -22.68 20.01
N VAL A 1057 34.77 -22.78 19.34
CA VAL A 1057 35.02 -22.19 18.01
C VAL A 1057 34.87 -23.22 16.90
N ALA A 1058 34.31 -22.82 15.74
CA ALA A 1058 34.12 -23.70 14.58
C ALA A 1058 35.44 -24.29 14.04
N HIS A 1059 35.43 -25.57 13.67
CA HIS A 1059 36.61 -26.27 13.12
C HIS A 1059 37.08 -25.72 11.76
N ARG A 1060 38.41 -25.71 11.59
CA ARG A 1060 39.15 -25.00 10.52
C ARG A 1060 38.85 -25.44 9.08
N SER A 1061 38.35 -26.66 8.88
CA SER A 1061 38.21 -27.31 7.55
C SER A 1061 37.08 -26.77 6.68
N TYR A 1062 36.10 -26.08 7.27
CA TYR A 1062 34.76 -25.91 6.68
C TYR A 1062 34.75 -25.33 5.25
N GLY A 1063 35.49 -24.25 4.98
CA GLY A 1063 35.44 -23.57 3.67
C GLY A 1063 35.86 -24.46 2.49
N LEU A 1064 36.86 -25.33 2.70
CA LEU A 1064 37.34 -26.28 1.69
C LEU A 1064 36.32 -27.42 1.50
N ASN A 1065 35.64 -27.83 2.57
CA ASN A 1065 34.62 -28.87 2.51
C ASN A 1065 33.33 -28.37 1.82
N VAL A 1066 32.96 -27.08 1.95
CA VAL A 1066 31.92 -26.45 1.11
C VAL A 1066 32.32 -26.42 -0.36
N ALA A 1067 33.57 -26.05 -0.65
CA ALA A 1067 34.06 -26.05 -2.03
C ALA A 1067 34.03 -27.45 -2.65
N ARG A 1068 34.25 -28.51 -1.86
CA ARG A 1068 34.03 -29.91 -2.27
C ARG A 1068 32.56 -30.20 -2.57
N LEU A 1069 31.63 -29.78 -1.70
CA LEU A 1069 30.17 -29.93 -1.92
C LEU A 1069 29.66 -29.13 -3.13
N ALA A 1070 30.28 -27.98 -3.44
CA ALA A 1070 30.01 -27.20 -4.64
C ALA A 1070 30.61 -27.80 -5.93
N GLY A 1071 31.33 -28.92 -5.84
CA GLY A 1071 31.88 -29.64 -6.97
C GLY A 1071 33.18 -29.06 -7.56
N LEU A 1072 33.96 -28.29 -6.78
CA LEU A 1072 35.28 -27.85 -7.26
C LEU A 1072 36.24 -29.04 -7.45
N PRO A 1073 37.13 -29.01 -8.47
CA PRO A 1073 38.08 -30.10 -8.73
C PRO A 1073 39.01 -30.36 -7.54
N LYS A 1074 39.30 -31.63 -7.26
CA LYS A 1074 40.16 -32.06 -6.15
C LYS A 1074 41.52 -31.36 -6.16
N ASP A 1075 42.16 -31.28 -7.33
CA ASP A 1075 43.44 -30.60 -7.54
C ASP A 1075 43.45 -29.13 -7.03
N VAL A 1076 42.31 -28.42 -7.15
CA VAL A 1076 42.16 -27.04 -6.66
C VAL A 1076 41.99 -27.02 -5.14
N LEU A 1077 41.23 -27.97 -4.59
CA LEU A 1077 41.01 -28.10 -3.14
C LEU A 1077 42.31 -28.48 -2.41
N ASP A 1078 43.10 -29.39 -2.97
CA ASP A 1078 44.36 -29.87 -2.40
C ASP A 1078 45.41 -28.74 -2.39
N VAL A 1079 45.51 -27.97 -3.49
CA VAL A 1079 46.36 -26.76 -3.53
C VAL A 1079 45.86 -25.67 -2.57
N ALA A 1080 44.55 -25.46 -2.46
CA ALA A 1080 43.96 -24.50 -1.53
C ALA A 1080 44.18 -24.89 -0.05
N ALA A 1081 44.12 -26.18 0.28
CA ALA A 1081 44.47 -26.71 1.59
C ALA A 1081 45.93 -26.41 1.94
N ILE A 1082 46.87 -26.77 1.05
CA ILE A 1082 48.30 -26.47 1.21
C ILE A 1082 48.53 -24.96 1.40
N LYS A 1083 47.83 -24.11 0.64
CA LYS A 1083 47.94 -22.65 0.77
C LYS A 1083 47.38 -22.11 2.09
N SER A 1084 46.26 -22.64 2.57
CA SER A 1084 45.70 -22.28 3.87
C SER A 1084 46.69 -22.58 5.01
N THR A 1085 47.28 -23.78 5.04
CA THR A 1085 48.28 -24.15 6.04
C THR A 1085 49.54 -23.29 5.95
N GLN A 1086 50.04 -23.01 4.73
CA GLN A 1086 51.21 -22.14 4.52
C GLN A 1086 50.97 -20.71 5.06
N MET A 1087 49.78 -20.14 4.86
CA MET A 1087 49.45 -18.80 5.34
C MET A 1087 49.28 -18.76 6.87
N GLU A 1088 48.71 -19.82 7.48
CA GLU A 1088 48.65 -19.93 8.95
C GLU A 1088 50.04 -20.09 9.57
N GLU A 1089 50.86 -21.00 9.03
CA GLU A 1089 52.25 -21.18 9.47
C GLU A 1089 53.09 -19.91 9.35
N GLU A 1090 52.92 -19.13 8.28
CA GLU A 1090 53.67 -17.89 8.10
C GLU A 1090 53.19 -16.80 9.07
N ALA A 1091 51.88 -16.68 9.29
CA ALA A 1091 51.33 -15.77 10.30
C ALA A 1091 51.85 -16.11 11.71
N ASN A 1092 51.85 -17.39 12.07
CA ASN A 1092 52.36 -17.87 13.36
C ASN A 1092 53.89 -17.69 13.49
N ARG A 1093 54.66 -17.91 12.41
CA ARG A 1093 56.10 -17.59 12.38
C ARG A 1093 56.37 -16.09 12.55
N ARG A 1094 55.59 -15.23 11.89
CA ARG A 1094 55.71 -13.76 12.03
C ARG A 1094 55.38 -13.33 13.47
N LYS A 1095 54.35 -13.91 14.10
CA LYS A 1095 54.05 -13.72 15.54
C LYS A 1095 55.23 -14.13 16.42
N MET A 1096 55.72 -15.38 16.31
CA MET A 1096 56.84 -15.86 17.14
C MET A 1096 58.14 -15.06 16.92
N ALA A 1097 58.44 -14.65 15.69
CA ALA A 1097 59.60 -13.82 15.39
C ALA A 1097 59.47 -12.37 15.91
N HIS A 1098 58.24 -11.84 16.02
CA HIS A 1098 57.98 -10.58 16.70
C HIS A 1098 58.14 -10.74 18.23
N LEU A 1099 57.51 -11.75 18.82
CA LEU A 1099 57.59 -12.07 20.25
C LEU A 1099 59.02 -12.31 20.72
N SER A 1100 59.81 -13.10 19.99
CA SER A 1100 61.24 -13.30 20.28
C SER A 1100 62.03 -11.98 20.27
N ARG A 1101 61.68 -11.04 19.39
CA ARG A 1101 62.33 -9.72 19.31
C ARG A 1101 61.91 -8.79 20.45
N VAL A 1102 60.63 -8.82 20.85
CA VAL A 1102 60.16 -8.12 22.06
C VAL A 1102 60.86 -8.70 23.28
N LEU A 1103 60.98 -10.03 23.38
CA LEU A 1103 61.64 -10.74 24.48
C LEU A 1103 63.13 -10.37 24.61
N SER A 1104 63.86 -10.26 23.50
CA SER A 1104 65.21 -9.68 23.51
C SER A 1104 65.21 -8.23 24.00
N SER A 1105 64.29 -7.37 23.52
CA SER A 1105 64.25 -5.96 23.94
C SER A 1105 63.87 -5.74 25.40
N THR A 1106 63.07 -6.62 26.02
CA THR A 1106 62.83 -6.64 27.48
C THR A 1106 64.05 -7.07 28.28
N LEU A 1107 64.87 -7.98 27.75
CA LEU A 1107 66.10 -8.43 28.41
C LEU A 1107 67.24 -7.39 28.28
N GLU A 1108 67.17 -6.52 27.27
CA GLU A 1108 68.12 -5.43 27.03
C GLU A 1108 67.68 -4.08 27.65
N SER A 1109 66.43 -3.94 28.10
CA SER A 1109 65.92 -2.70 28.71
C SER A 1109 64.88 -2.95 29.83
N GLU A 1110 65.18 -2.46 31.04
CA GLU A 1110 64.32 -2.56 32.24
C GLU A 1110 63.10 -1.60 32.19
N GLN A 1111 62.40 -1.52 31.07
CA GLN A 1111 61.18 -0.72 30.90
C GLN A 1111 59.93 -1.59 31.08
N SER A 1112 59.10 -1.25 32.07
CA SER A 1112 57.89 -2.00 32.42
C SER A 1112 56.90 -2.17 31.25
N SER A 1113 56.78 -1.16 30.38
CA SER A 1113 55.93 -1.20 29.18
C SER A 1113 56.30 -2.32 28.21
N ASN A 1114 57.59 -2.66 28.10
CA ASN A 1114 58.04 -3.75 27.24
C ASN A 1114 57.67 -5.10 27.84
N LEU A 1115 57.61 -5.18 29.18
CA LEU A 1115 57.24 -6.37 29.95
C LEU A 1115 55.72 -6.63 29.87
N GLU A 1116 54.89 -5.57 29.90
CA GLU A 1116 53.46 -5.64 29.59
C GLU A 1116 53.20 -6.09 28.15
N LEU A 1117 53.93 -5.53 27.18
CA LEU A 1117 53.91 -5.96 25.77
C LEU A 1117 54.33 -7.43 25.59
N LEU A 1118 55.25 -7.92 26.43
CA LEU A 1118 55.68 -9.31 26.40
C LEU A 1118 54.63 -10.26 26.96
N VAL A 1119 54.04 -9.93 28.12
CA VAL A 1119 52.95 -10.71 28.75
C VAL A 1119 51.75 -10.76 27.80
N ALA A 1120 51.27 -9.61 27.33
CA ALA A 1120 50.17 -9.54 26.36
C ALA A 1120 50.47 -10.23 25.01
N GLY A 1121 51.76 -10.41 24.68
CA GLY A 1121 52.17 -11.21 23.53
C GLY A 1121 52.18 -12.72 23.80
N VAL A 1122 52.62 -13.15 24.98
CA VAL A 1122 52.61 -14.56 25.42
C VAL A 1122 51.17 -15.06 25.60
N ASP A 1123 50.31 -14.24 26.20
CA ASP A 1123 48.85 -14.49 26.30
C ASP A 1123 48.14 -14.43 24.94
N MET A 1124 48.84 -14.04 23.86
CA MET A 1124 48.34 -14.06 22.47
C MET A 1124 48.96 -15.16 21.59
N MET A 1125 49.65 -16.17 22.16
CA MET A 1125 50.21 -17.33 21.43
C MET A 1125 49.16 -18.38 21.06
#